data_AF-A0A2J0MCA1-F1
#
_entry.id   AF-A0A2J0MCA1-F1
#
_cell.length_a   1.000
_cell.length_b   1.000
_cell.length_c   1.000
_cell.angle_alpha   90.00
_cell.angle_beta   90.00
_cell.angle_gamma   90.00
#
_symmetry.space_group_name_H-M   'P 1'
#
loop_
_entity.id
_entity.type
_entity.pdbx_description
1 polymer ?
#
loop_
_entity_poly.entity_id
_entity_poly.type
_entity_poly.pdbx_seq_one_letter_code
_entity_poly.pdbx_strand_id
1 'polypeptide(L)'
;MDLFINKYLTLKRAEVLLWVFISIYVSCFSVISFLKFNSFAYGDYDLAYFDQIVWNICHGSLYSSILGMVFLGVHVQTIWFVIAPIYFVLPHPMTLLILQSLALGVAAYPLYLLTKQILGHKWGLLVSFMYLVYPAVGYINIFELHSTAFLPFFMFSMIYFFHKKRFTLFMFFLFLAVFCQENIALAALSMGFYAACKRRGLKWVLVPVFAVGIYFFVCLKIVMPYFNNDTIQFSALYNHLGNSPFQIIANICKHPLLTAQFMIVPHKSIYLMKLFGPLSFISLFSPLWLLAAFPLFAQHLLSSRVTQVMINFHYTAEVIPFIFVAFVFGIKNFLRFKLINQYRFYFGIFLLLVLLLFTYVLGPHFRLPGMATSDFRKNDSDRLKEAFLKKIPPAAPVVATFEFLSRLTHRHELYSFHHHYTGYYTLSSRPYRLPDTVRYALLDFNDRLTFGSFYSPQGYKNTQELLSRGKWGVVDVEDSTVLFRKDAQDTIPLYKVLLLEPNPSHMASAVVDKQIKFLGFDLNERTAQSLQMTFYWESLQETSSDLNVFIDFIDENGRVVYQVLRPICYRIYPTNAWKPGQWMAEEIYLSLPSYLAPGRYSLEMGFFDCRTMKVYFVNSQDPLGRVFISELVINAYKN
;
A
#
# COMPACT_ATOMS: atom_id res chain seq x y z
N MET A 1 -47.41 -8.29 -28.45
CA MET A 1 -46.23 -7.45 -28.76
C MET A 1 -45.77 -6.68 -27.52
N ASP A 2 -46.69 -6.11 -26.74
CA ASP A 2 -46.39 -5.25 -25.58
C ASP A 2 -45.66 -5.93 -24.42
N LEU A 3 -45.96 -7.21 -24.13
CA LEU A 3 -45.22 -7.97 -23.11
C LEU A 3 -43.74 -8.19 -23.48
N PHE A 4 -43.47 -8.39 -24.77
CA PHE A 4 -42.10 -8.53 -25.28
C PHE A 4 -41.36 -7.20 -25.24
N ILE A 5 -42.02 -6.12 -25.67
CA ILE A 5 -41.47 -4.75 -25.63
C ILE A 5 -41.19 -4.34 -24.17
N ASN A 6 -42.14 -4.53 -23.24
CA ASN A 6 -41.95 -4.20 -21.83
C ASN A 6 -40.83 -5.02 -21.17
N LYS A 7 -40.74 -6.32 -21.48
CA LYS A 7 -39.64 -7.17 -20.99
C LYS A 7 -38.29 -6.74 -21.55
N TYR A 8 -38.22 -6.42 -22.84
CA TYR A 8 -37.00 -5.92 -23.49
C TYR A 8 -36.57 -4.57 -22.91
N LEU A 9 -37.50 -3.62 -22.77
CA LEU A 9 -37.26 -2.32 -22.16
C LEU A 9 -36.79 -2.44 -20.70
N THR A 10 -37.37 -3.34 -19.92
CA THR A 10 -36.95 -3.59 -18.53
C THR A 10 -35.53 -4.15 -18.45
N LEU A 11 -35.17 -5.08 -19.35
CA LEU A 11 -33.81 -5.61 -19.43
C LEU A 11 -32.81 -4.53 -19.83
N LYS A 12 -33.14 -3.71 -20.83
CA LYS A 12 -32.31 -2.59 -21.29
C LYS A 12 -32.11 -1.56 -20.16
N ARG A 13 -33.16 -1.24 -19.41
CA ARG A 13 -33.07 -0.35 -18.22
C ARG A 13 -32.13 -0.90 -17.15
N ALA A 14 -32.19 -2.19 -16.84
CA ALA A 14 -31.30 -2.80 -15.85
C ALA A 14 -29.83 -2.77 -16.27
N GLU A 15 -29.54 -2.99 -17.56
CA GLU A 15 -28.18 -2.89 -18.10
C GLU A 15 -27.67 -1.45 -18.11
N VAL A 16 -28.52 -0.47 -18.46
CA VAL A 16 -28.17 0.95 -18.36
C VAL A 16 -27.86 1.34 -16.91
N LEU A 17 -28.70 0.96 -15.94
CA LEU A 17 -28.46 1.23 -14.53
C LEU A 17 -27.16 0.60 -14.03
N LEU A 18 -26.84 -0.62 -14.46
CA LEU A 18 -25.57 -1.26 -14.15
C LEU A 18 -24.39 -0.43 -14.66
N TRP A 19 -24.43 0.02 -15.92
CA TRP A 19 -23.37 0.85 -16.47
C TRP A 19 -23.25 2.20 -15.77
N VAL A 20 -24.36 2.78 -15.30
CA VAL A 20 -24.32 3.97 -14.43
C VAL A 20 -23.58 3.66 -13.13
N PHE A 21 -23.89 2.56 -12.44
CA PHE A 21 -23.18 2.17 -11.21
C PHE A 21 -21.69 1.92 -11.44
N ILE A 22 -21.33 1.23 -12.54
CA ILE A 22 -19.95 1.00 -12.93
C ILE A 22 -19.26 2.35 -13.19
N SER A 23 -19.88 3.25 -13.94
CA SER A 23 -19.32 4.55 -14.29
C SER A 23 -19.08 5.42 -13.05
N ILE A 24 -20.03 5.42 -12.10
CA ILE A 24 -19.89 6.12 -10.82
C ILE A 24 -18.71 5.53 -10.03
N TYR A 25 -18.64 4.21 -9.89
CA TYR A 25 -17.53 3.54 -9.20
C TYR A 25 -16.17 3.93 -9.81
N VAL A 26 -16.03 3.75 -11.13
CA VAL A 26 -14.77 4.03 -11.84
C VAL A 26 -14.39 5.50 -11.70
N SER A 27 -15.34 6.43 -11.85
CA SER A 27 -15.07 7.86 -11.74
C SER A 27 -14.66 8.25 -10.32
N CYS A 28 -15.41 7.83 -9.30
CA CYS A 28 -15.11 8.16 -7.91
C CYS A 28 -13.72 7.64 -7.49
N PHE A 29 -13.40 6.37 -7.77
CA PHE A 29 -12.11 5.81 -7.38
C PHE A 29 -10.95 6.32 -8.24
N SER A 30 -11.19 6.69 -9.51
CA SER A 30 -10.16 7.36 -10.32
C SER A 30 -9.83 8.75 -9.79
N VAL A 31 -10.84 9.52 -9.35
CA VAL A 31 -10.63 10.82 -8.69
C VAL A 31 -9.87 10.64 -7.39
N ILE A 32 -10.24 9.66 -6.56
CA ILE A 32 -9.53 9.39 -5.29
C ILE A 32 -8.09 8.96 -5.55
N SER A 33 -7.85 8.08 -6.53
CA SER A 33 -6.49 7.67 -6.93
C SER A 33 -5.68 8.88 -7.42
N PHE A 34 -6.29 9.79 -8.18
CA PHE A 34 -5.65 11.03 -8.61
C PHE A 34 -5.28 11.92 -7.43
N LEU A 35 -6.20 12.14 -6.49
CA LEU A 35 -5.94 12.97 -5.32
C LEU A 35 -4.82 12.36 -4.46
N LYS A 36 -4.88 11.05 -4.19
CA LYS A 36 -3.84 10.32 -3.45
C LYS A 36 -2.47 10.41 -4.13
N PHE A 37 -2.42 10.32 -5.46
CA PHE A 37 -1.20 10.50 -6.24
C PHE A 37 -0.68 11.94 -6.14
N ASN A 38 -1.57 12.91 -6.33
CA ASN A 38 -1.27 14.34 -6.31
C ASN A 38 -0.77 14.83 -4.93
N SER A 39 -1.20 14.21 -3.84
CA SER A 39 -0.78 14.51 -2.46
C SER A 39 0.32 13.59 -1.92
N PHE A 40 1.08 12.91 -2.78
CA PHE A 40 2.19 12.01 -2.38
C PHE A 40 1.80 10.91 -1.38
N ALA A 41 0.52 10.56 -1.31
CA ALA A 41 -0.02 9.63 -0.31
C ALA A 41 0.10 8.15 -0.73
N TYR A 42 0.64 7.87 -1.90
CA TYR A 42 1.17 6.54 -2.23
C TYR A 42 2.55 6.40 -1.58
N GLY A 43 2.58 5.78 -0.41
CA GLY A 43 3.76 5.64 0.44
C GLY A 43 4.36 4.23 0.48
N ASP A 44 4.06 3.38 -0.50
CA ASP A 44 4.66 2.05 -0.69
C ASP A 44 5.44 2.02 -2.02
N TYR A 45 6.25 0.98 -2.26
CA TYR A 45 7.03 0.85 -3.49
C TYR A 45 6.21 0.21 -4.63
N ASP A 46 5.07 -0.41 -4.35
CA ASP A 46 4.31 -1.24 -5.31
C ASP A 46 3.87 -0.45 -6.56
N LEU A 47 3.25 0.73 -6.41
CA LEU A 47 2.89 1.56 -7.56
C LEU A 47 4.12 1.93 -8.39
N ALA A 48 5.21 2.32 -7.74
CA ALA A 48 6.43 2.71 -8.43
C ALA A 48 7.08 1.52 -9.16
N TYR A 49 7.08 0.35 -8.52
CA TYR A 49 7.60 -0.89 -9.07
C TYR A 49 6.87 -1.29 -10.35
N PHE A 50 5.53 -1.36 -10.30
CA PHE A 50 4.76 -1.75 -11.47
C PHE A 50 4.76 -0.70 -12.58
N ASP A 51 4.73 0.59 -12.24
CA ASP A 51 4.87 1.64 -13.26
C ASP A 51 6.25 1.57 -13.94
N GLN A 52 7.33 1.41 -13.17
CA GLN A 52 8.68 1.23 -13.74
C GLN A 52 8.76 -0.02 -14.61
N ILE A 53 8.13 -1.14 -14.23
CA ILE A 53 8.10 -2.36 -15.05
C ILE A 53 7.45 -2.09 -16.40
N VAL A 54 6.24 -1.53 -16.41
CA VAL A 54 5.50 -1.32 -17.66
C VAL A 54 6.22 -0.29 -18.54
N TRP A 55 6.79 0.75 -17.93
CA TRP A 55 7.66 1.70 -18.62
C TRP A 55 8.90 1.02 -19.22
N ASN A 56 9.61 0.18 -18.46
CA ASN A 56 10.78 -0.54 -18.95
C ASN A 56 10.43 -1.54 -20.07
N ILE A 57 9.28 -2.22 -20.01
CA ILE A 57 8.80 -3.11 -21.08
C ILE A 57 8.66 -2.32 -22.39
N CYS A 58 8.11 -1.11 -22.31
CA CYS A 58 7.99 -0.21 -23.47
C CYS A 58 9.35 0.22 -24.05
N HIS A 59 10.42 0.14 -23.25
CA HIS A 59 11.79 0.50 -23.62
C HIS A 59 12.71 -0.73 -23.77
N GLY A 60 12.15 -1.93 -23.92
CA GLY A 60 12.91 -3.15 -24.24
C GLY A 60 13.64 -3.79 -23.06
N SER A 61 13.28 -3.45 -21.82
CA SER A 61 13.87 -4.04 -20.61
C SER A 61 12.82 -4.70 -19.71
N LEU A 62 13.18 -5.83 -19.09
CA LEU A 62 12.36 -6.51 -18.08
C LEU A 62 12.91 -6.31 -16.65
N TYR A 63 14.00 -5.56 -16.52
CA TYR A 63 14.67 -5.30 -15.26
C TYR A 63 14.01 -4.14 -14.52
N SER A 64 13.83 -4.26 -13.21
CA SER A 64 13.48 -3.15 -12.34
C SER A 64 14.63 -2.90 -11.37
N SER A 65 15.15 -1.67 -11.37
CA SER A 65 16.18 -1.23 -10.44
C SER A 65 15.63 -1.06 -9.02
N ILE A 66 14.32 -0.85 -8.84
CA ILE A 66 13.68 -0.71 -7.53
C ILE A 66 13.88 -1.98 -6.69
N LEU A 67 13.72 -3.17 -7.29
CA LEU A 67 13.97 -4.45 -6.62
C LEU A 67 15.30 -5.10 -7.05
N GLY A 68 16.02 -4.51 -8.00
CA GLY A 68 17.32 -4.97 -8.46
C GLY A 68 17.30 -6.28 -9.27
N MET A 69 16.19 -6.60 -9.94
CA MET A 69 16.00 -7.88 -10.63
C MET A 69 15.02 -7.81 -11.81
N VAL A 70 14.99 -8.86 -12.63
CA VAL A 70 13.92 -9.05 -13.64
C VAL A 70 12.61 -9.35 -12.90
N PHE A 71 11.54 -8.61 -13.24
CA PHE A 71 10.31 -8.63 -12.44
C PHE A 71 9.64 -10.01 -12.34
N LEU A 72 9.83 -10.86 -13.36
CA LEU A 72 9.35 -12.24 -13.42
C LEU A 72 9.95 -13.14 -12.32
N GLY A 73 11.02 -12.69 -11.65
CA GLY A 73 11.58 -13.40 -10.51
C GLY A 73 10.78 -13.23 -9.22
N VAL A 74 9.98 -12.16 -9.08
CA VAL A 74 9.16 -11.91 -7.87
C VAL A 74 7.84 -12.66 -7.96
N HIS A 75 7.09 -12.37 -9.02
CA HIS A 75 5.87 -13.05 -9.43
C HIS A 75 5.86 -13.08 -10.96
N VAL A 76 5.37 -14.16 -11.56
CA VAL A 76 5.27 -14.29 -13.02
C VAL A 76 3.98 -13.62 -13.47
N GLN A 77 4.02 -12.28 -13.53
CA GLN A 77 2.88 -11.42 -13.84
C GLN A 77 2.91 -10.94 -15.30
N THR A 78 2.73 -11.87 -16.24
CA THR A 78 2.82 -11.60 -17.68
C THR A 78 1.68 -10.71 -18.21
N ILE A 79 0.67 -10.40 -17.40
CA ILE A 79 -0.39 -9.42 -17.74
C ILE A 79 0.18 -8.06 -18.10
N TRP A 80 1.34 -7.68 -17.55
CA TRP A 80 1.97 -6.40 -17.83
C TRP A 80 2.40 -6.26 -19.31
N PHE A 81 2.67 -7.36 -20.01
CA PHE A 81 2.89 -7.34 -21.46
C PHE A 81 1.61 -7.00 -22.26
N VAL A 82 0.44 -7.39 -21.74
CA VAL A 82 -0.86 -7.06 -22.35
C VAL A 82 -1.24 -5.60 -22.09
N ILE A 83 -0.83 -5.07 -20.93
CA ILE A 83 -1.09 -3.69 -20.53
C ILE A 83 -0.12 -2.70 -21.19
N ALA A 84 1.12 -3.13 -21.47
CA ALA A 84 2.17 -2.26 -22.03
C ALA A 84 1.77 -1.50 -23.30
N PRO A 85 1.07 -2.07 -24.31
CA PRO A 85 0.61 -1.31 -25.46
C PRO A 85 -0.34 -0.15 -25.12
N ILE A 86 -1.19 -0.32 -24.09
CA ILE A 86 -2.10 0.75 -23.63
C ILE A 86 -1.28 1.83 -22.93
N TYR A 87 -0.35 1.41 -22.07
CA TYR A 87 0.54 2.33 -21.35
C TYR A 87 1.47 3.11 -22.28
N PHE A 88 1.95 2.50 -23.37
CA PHE A 88 2.83 3.15 -24.35
C PHE A 88 2.20 4.43 -24.94
N VAL A 89 0.88 4.45 -25.12
CA VAL A 89 0.15 5.63 -25.62
C VAL A 89 0.06 6.74 -24.57
N LEU A 90 -0.03 6.37 -23.29
CA LEU A 90 -0.19 7.29 -22.15
C LEU A 90 0.74 6.85 -21.00
N PRO A 91 2.07 7.06 -21.10
CA PRO A 91 3.03 6.54 -20.14
C PRO A 91 2.99 7.39 -18.87
N HIS A 92 2.15 7.01 -17.91
CA HIS A 92 1.98 7.70 -16.65
C HIS A 92 1.39 6.76 -15.58
N PRO A 93 1.81 6.85 -14.30
CA PRO A 93 1.26 5.99 -13.22
C PRO A 93 -0.27 6.00 -13.13
N MET A 94 -0.88 7.17 -13.36
CA MET A 94 -2.34 7.31 -13.37
C MET A 94 -3.04 6.45 -14.43
N THR A 95 -2.40 6.17 -15.57
CA THR A 95 -2.98 5.28 -16.59
C THR A 95 -3.23 3.90 -15.99
N LEU A 96 -2.28 3.37 -15.23
CA LEU A 96 -2.40 2.06 -14.59
C LEU A 96 -3.43 2.07 -13.45
N LEU A 97 -3.47 3.13 -12.65
CA LEU A 97 -4.47 3.29 -11.58
C LEU A 97 -5.91 3.37 -12.13
N ILE A 98 -6.11 4.08 -13.24
CA ILE A 98 -7.40 4.16 -13.93
C ILE A 98 -7.78 2.80 -14.52
N LEU A 99 -6.82 2.07 -15.13
CA LEU A 99 -7.07 0.71 -15.63
C LEU A 99 -7.45 -0.27 -14.50
N GLN A 100 -6.83 -0.15 -13.33
CA GLN A 100 -7.20 -0.90 -12.13
C GLN A 100 -8.64 -0.58 -11.70
N SER A 101 -9.00 0.70 -11.59
CA SER A 101 -10.37 1.13 -11.29
C SER A 101 -11.38 0.61 -12.31
N LEU A 102 -11.05 0.66 -13.61
CA LEU A 102 -11.87 0.16 -14.71
C LEU A 102 -12.07 -1.35 -14.61
N ALA A 103 -11.00 -2.12 -14.38
CA ALA A 103 -11.07 -3.57 -14.27
C ALA A 103 -11.97 -4.01 -13.10
N LEU A 104 -11.81 -3.38 -11.93
CA LEU A 104 -12.66 -3.62 -10.76
C LEU A 104 -14.11 -3.21 -11.02
N GLY A 105 -14.37 -2.04 -11.63
CA GLY A 105 -15.72 -1.62 -11.96
C GLY A 105 -16.42 -2.55 -12.95
N VAL A 106 -15.76 -2.84 -14.08
CA VAL A 106 -16.32 -3.66 -15.16
C VAL A 106 -16.50 -5.12 -14.76
N ALA A 107 -15.80 -5.62 -13.73
CA ALA A 107 -16.03 -6.94 -13.14
C ALA A 107 -17.49 -7.17 -12.69
N ALA A 108 -18.23 -6.09 -12.37
CA ALA A 108 -19.66 -6.17 -12.07
C ALA A 108 -20.50 -6.70 -13.25
N TYR A 109 -20.05 -6.51 -14.50
CA TYR A 109 -20.79 -6.92 -15.70
C TYR A 109 -20.88 -8.45 -15.90
N PRO A 110 -19.78 -9.23 -15.93
CA PRO A 110 -19.88 -10.69 -15.99
C PRO A 110 -20.60 -11.28 -14.77
N LEU A 111 -20.47 -10.66 -13.58
CA LEU A 111 -21.24 -11.04 -12.39
C LEU A 111 -22.75 -10.80 -12.59
N TYR A 112 -23.15 -9.67 -13.16
CA TYR A 112 -24.53 -9.38 -13.55
C TYR A 112 -25.06 -10.44 -14.51
N LEU A 113 -24.31 -10.75 -15.57
CA LEU A 113 -24.72 -11.72 -16.58
C LEU A 113 -24.91 -13.12 -16.00
N LEU A 114 -24.01 -13.55 -15.11
CA LEU A 114 -24.12 -14.82 -14.40
C LEU A 114 -25.34 -14.84 -13.48
N THR A 115 -25.50 -13.80 -12.66
CA THR A 115 -26.60 -13.72 -11.69
C THR A 115 -27.96 -13.59 -12.39
N LYS A 116 -28.04 -12.81 -13.47
CA LYS A 116 -29.24 -12.67 -14.32
C LYS A 116 -29.71 -14.02 -14.85
N GLN A 117 -28.80 -14.93 -15.18
CA GLN A 117 -29.15 -16.26 -15.68
C GLN A 117 -29.62 -17.21 -14.58
N ILE A 118 -29.18 -17.01 -13.35
CA ILE A 118 -29.47 -17.89 -12.23
C ILE A 118 -30.72 -17.44 -11.46
N LEU A 119 -30.86 -16.14 -11.22
CA LEU A 119 -31.85 -15.53 -10.32
C LEU A 119 -32.74 -14.47 -11.01
N GLY A 120 -32.39 -14.04 -12.22
CA GLY A 120 -33.09 -12.97 -12.95
C GLY A 120 -32.44 -11.60 -12.79
N HIS A 121 -32.86 -10.65 -13.63
CA HIS A 121 -32.19 -9.35 -13.81
C HIS A 121 -32.21 -8.44 -12.57
N LYS A 122 -33.26 -8.50 -11.73
CA LYS A 122 -33.34 -7.69 -10.49
C LYS A 122 -32.26 -8.10 -9.49
N TRP A 123 -32.11 -9.40 -9.25
CA TRP A 123 -31.02 -9.95 -8.45
C TRP A 123 -29.66 -9.70 -9.11
N GLY A 124 -29.59 -9.79 -10.44
CA GLY A 124 -28.39 -9.42 -11.19
C GLY A 124 -27.93 -8.00 -10.89
N LEU A 125 -28.84 -7.03 -10.98
CA LEU A 125 -28.54 -5.63 -10.68
C LEU A 125 -28.15 -5.44 -9.21
N LEU A 126 -28.91 -6.02 -8.28
CA LEU A 126 -28.64 -5.92 -6.84
C LEU A 126 -27.27 -6.49 -6.47
N VAL A 127 -26.96 -7.73 -6.86
CA VAL A 127 -25.67 -8.38 -6.52
C VAL A 127 -24.50 -7.64 -7.14
N SER A 128 -24.66 -7.09 -8.35
CA SER A 128 -23.60 -6.33 -9.01
C SER A 128 -23.36 -4.98 -8.34
N PHE A 129 -24.42 -4.30 -7.90
CA PHE A 129 -24.30 -3.11 -7.05
C PHE A 129 -23.62 -3.46 -5.72
N MET A 130 -24.03 -4.56 -5.09
CA MET A 130 -23.43 -5.06 -3.85
C MET A 130 -21.92 -5.32 -4.00
N TYR A 131 -21.49 -5.85 -5.15
CA TYR A 131 -20.07 -6.03 -5.46
C TYR A 131 -19.31 -4.70 -5.53
N LEU A 132 -19.86 -3.68 -6.21
CA LEU A 132 -19.21 -2.37 -6.37
C LEU A 132 -19.05 -1.64 -5.02
N VAL A 133 -19.99 -1.82 -4.09
CA VAL A 133 -19.92 -1.23 -2.75
C VAL A 133 -19.30 -2.16 -1.70
N TYR A 134 -18.78 -3.33 -2.10
CA TYR A 134 -18.19 -4.28 -1.17
C TYR A 134 -16.89 -3.74 -0.55
N PRO A 135 -16.72 -3.75 0.79
CA PRO A 135 -15.59 -3.09 1.46
C PRO A 135 -14.21 -3.45 0.89
N ALA A 136 -13.94 -4.74 0.67
CA ALA A 136 -12.66 -5.19 0.16
C ALA A 136 -12.39 -4.70 -1.27
N VAL A 137 -13.41 -4.62 -2.14
CA VAL A 137 -13.27 -4.07 -3.50
C VAL A 137 -12.89 -2.59 -3.46
N GLY A 138 -13.42 -1.84 -2.49
CA GLY A 138 -13.01 -0.46 -2.26
C GLY A 138 -11.54 -0.36 -1.85
N TYR A 139 -11.10 -1.18 -0.89
CA TYR A 139 -9.72 -1.16 -0.41
C TYR A 139 -8.70 -1.60 -1.44
N ILE A 140 -8.99 -2.64 -2.23
CA ILE A 140 -8.12 -3.05 -3.35
C ILE A 140 -7.85 -1.85 -4.26
N ASN A 141 -8.86 -1.00 -4.51
CA ASN A 141 -8.73 0.12 -5.42
C ASN A 141 -7.92 1.29 -4.84
N ILE A 142 -8.10 1.64 -3.56
CA ILE A 142 -7.39 2.77 -2.91
C ILE A 142 -6.01 2.41 -2.33
N PHE A 143 -5.66 1.14 -2.31
CA PHE A 143 -4.32 0.69 -1.91
C PHE A 143 -3.31 1.08 -3.00
N GLU A 144 -2.41 0.20 -3.36
CA GLU A 144 -1.42 0.38 -4.41
C GLU A 144 -1.87 -0.32 -5.71
N LEU A 145 -1.13 -0.14 -6.80
CA LEU A 145 -1.39 -0.85 -8.05
C LEU A 145 -1.01 -2.32 -7.92
N HIS A 146 -1.89 -3.23 -8.34
CA HIS A 146 -1.61 -4.67 -8.33
C HIS A 146 -2.24 -5.37 -9.53
N SER A 147 -1.52 -6.34 -10.11
CA SER A 147 -2.06 -7.20 -11.17
C SER A 147 -3.28 -8.01 -10.71
N THR A 148 -3.37 -8.30 -9.41
CA THR A 148 -4.49 -9.02 -8.79
C THR A 148 -5.81 -8.24 -8.85
N ALA A 149 -5.76 -6.91 -8.98
CA ALA A 149 -6.98 -6.10 -9.11
C ALA A 149 -7.75 -6.38 -10.43
N PHE A 150 -7.11 -6.98 -11.43
CA PHE A 150 -7.75 -7.42 -12.67
C PHE A 150 -8.47 -8.78 -12.54
N LEU A 151 -8.16 -9.54 -11.49
CA LEU A 151 -8.70 -10.89 -11.29
C LEU A 151 -10.22 -10.94 -11.19
N PRO A 152 -10.93 -10.02 -10.50
CA PRO A 152 -12.38 -10.09 -10.43
C PRO A 152 -13.03 -10.11 -11.82
N PHE A 153 -12.57 -9.27 -12.75
CA PHE A 153 -13.12 -9.24 -14.11
C PHE A 153 -12.86 -10.55 -14.86
N PHE A 154 -11.61 -11.04 -14.85
CA PHE A 154 -11.26 -12.27 -15.56
C PHE A 154 -11.91 -13.51 -14.95
N MET A 155 -11.92 -13.65 -13.63
CA MET A 155 -12.47 -14.81 -12.95
C MET A 155 -14.00 -14.84 -12.98
N PHE A 156 -14.70 -13.70 -12.86
CA PHE A 156 -16.15 -13.69 -13.10
C PHE A 156 -16.48 -14.06 -14.54
N SER A 157 -15.73 -13.55 -15.52
CA SER A 157 -15.91 -13.90 -16.94
C SER A 157 -15.65 -15.38 -17.20
N MET A 158 -14.57 -15.93 -16.62
CA MET A 158 -14.25 -17.36 -16.65
C MET A 158 -15.44 -18.19 -16.11
N ILE A 159 -15.94 -17.88 -14.92
CA ILE A 159 -17.05 -18.61 -14.29
C ILE A 159 -18.36 -18.46 -15.10
N TYR A 160 -18.59 -17.29 -15.67
CA TYR A 160 -19.72 -17.04 -16.57
C TYR A 160 -19.67 -17.94 -17.82
N PHE A 161 -18.52 -18.02 -18.50
CA PHE A 161 -18.39 -18.85 -19.69
C PHE A 161 -18.37 -20.35 -19.40
N PHE A 162 -17.90 -20.74 -18.20
CA PHE A 162 -18.08 -22.09 -17.67
C PHE A 162 -19.57 -22.49 -17.57
N HIS A 163 -20.42 -21.58 -17.06
CA HIS A 163 -21.86 -21.78 -17.00
C HIS A 163 -22.50 -21.85 -18.39
N LYS A 164 -22.05 -20.98 -19.30
CA LYS A 164 -22.48 -21.00 -20.71
C LYS A 164 -22.00 -22.21 -21.50
N LYS A 165 -21.18 -23.07 -20.92
CA LYS A 165 -20.56 -24.23 -21.58
C LYS A 165 -19.71 -23.81 -22.80
N ARG A 166 -19.18 -22.58 -22.81
CA ARG A 166 -18.28 -22.07 -23.87
C ARG A 166 -16.83 -22.29 -23.45
N PHE A 167 -16.31 -23.48 -23.74
CA PHE A 167 -15.00 -23.93 -23.27
C PHE A 167 -13.85 -23.00 -23.68
N THR A 168 -13.80 -22.56 -24.93
CA THR A 168 -12.74 -21.69 -25.45
C THR A 168 -12.67 -20.36 -24.69
N LEU A 169 -13.81 -19.70 -24.47
CA LEU A 169 -13.86 -18.44 -23.71
C LEU A 169 -13.55 -18.66 -22.22
N PHE A 170 -13.99 -19.78 -21.65
CA PHE A 170 -13.59 -20.17 -20.30
C PHE A 170 -12.07 -20.29 -20.16
N MET A 171 -11.41 -21.01 -21.08
CA MET A 171 -9.94 -21.14 -21.08
C MET A 171 -9.25 -19.80 -21.33
N PHE A 172 -9.75 -18.98 -22.25
CA PHE A 172 -9.20 -17.65 -22.54
C PHE A 172 -9.17 -16.77 -21.28
N PHE A 173 -10.29 -16.66 -20.57
CA PHE A 173 -10.34 -15.87 -19.34
C PHE A 173 -9.58 -16.51 -18.17
N LEU A 174 -9.48 -17.84 -18.12
CA LEU A 174 -8.61 -18.52 -17.16
C LEU A 174 -7.14 -18.16 -17.38
N PHE A 175 -6.65 -18.16 -18.63
CA PHE A 175 -5.28 -17.77 -18.93
C PHE A 175 -5.01 -16.29 -18.63
N LEU A 176 -5.95 -15.38 -18.95
CA LEU A 176 -5.83 -13.97 -18.57
C LEU A 176 -5.73 -13.80 -17.03
N ALA A 177 -6.50 -14.58 -16.27
CA ALA A 177 -6.40 -14.57 -14.81
C ALA A 177 -5.04 -15.11 -14.32
N VAL A 178 -4.52 -16.18 -14.94
CA VAL A 178 -3.22 -16.77 -14.59
C VAL A 178 -2.04 -15.86 -14.99
N PHE A 179 -2.20 -15.02 -16.02
CA PHE A 179 -1.20 -14.02 -16.38
C PHE A 179 -1.10 -12.88 -15.35
N CYS A 180 -2.13 -12.66 -14.52
CA CYS A 180 -2.02 -11.71 -13.42
C CYS A 180 -1.02 -12.17 -12.38
N GLN A 181 -1.00 -13.46 -12.04
CA GLN A 181 -0.09 -14.04 -11.04
C GLN A 181 -0.11 -15.57 -11.10
N GLU A 182 1.05 -16.21 -10.87
CA GLU A 182 1.23 -17.65 -11.02
C GLU A 182 0.39 -18.48 -10.02
N ASN A 183 0.18 -17.98 -8.80
CA ASN A 183 -0.60 -18.64 -7.75
C ASN A 183 -2.10 -18.79 -8.11
N ILE A 184 -2.60 -18.02 -9.08
CA ILE A 184 -3.96 -18.16 -9.62
C ILE A 184 -4.16 -19.50 -10.33
N ALA A 185 -3.09 -20.29 -10.50
CA ALA A 185 -3.19 -21.71 -10.79
C ALA A 185 -4.08 -22.50 -9.83
N LEU A 186 -4.15 -22.08 -8.55
CA LEU A 186 -5.08 -22.66 -7.59
C LEU A 186 -6.55 -22.47 -8.01
N ALA A 187 -6.90 -21.38 -8.71
CA ALA A 187 -8.24 -21.19 -9.26
C ALA A 187 -8.56 -22.21 -10.38
N ALA A 188 -7.56 -22.65 -11.16
CA ALA A 188 -7.75 -23.71 -12.14
C ALA A 188 -8.04 -25.06 -11.46
N LEU A 189 -7.34 -25.37 -10.36
CA LEU A 189 -7.63 -26.54 -9.53
C LEU A 189 -9.05 -26.46 -8.94
N SER A 190 -9.44 -25.29 -8.43
CA SER A 190 -10.80 -25.03 -7.94
C SER A 190 -11.85 -25.32 -9.00
N MET A 191 -11.66 -24.82 -10.22
CA MET A 191 -12.60 -25.02 -11.33
C MET A 191 -12.61 -26.47 -11.83
N GLY A 192 -11.46 -27.16 -11.85
CA GLY A 192 -11.37 -28.57 -12.19
C GLY A 192 -12.14 -29.46 -11.21
N PHE A 193 -11.94 -29.24 -9.90
CA PHE A 193 -12.70 -29.91 -8.84
C PHE A 193 -14.21 -29.64 -8.98
N TYR A 194 -14.58 -28.36 -9.14
CA TYR A 194 -15.98 -27.98 -9.33
C TYR A 194 -16.61 -28.65 -10.56
N ALA A 195 -15.87 -28.71 -11.67
CA ALA A 195 -16.29 -29.37 -12.90
C ALA A 195 -16.51 -30.87 -12.71
N ALA A 196 -15.62 -31.55 -11.97
CA ALA A 196 -15.76 -32.97 -11.62
C ALA A 196 -17.00 -33.22 -10.76
N CYS A 197 -17.21 -32.43 -9.69
CA CYS A 197 -18.41 -32.53 -8.85
C CYS A 197 -19.71 -32.26 -9.63
N LYS A 198 -19.65 -31.40 -10.66
CA LYS A 198 -20.78 -31.14 -11.58
C LYS A 198 -20.85 -32.12 -12.75
N ARG A 199 -20.05 -33.19 -12.74
CA ARG A 199 -19.99 -34.23 -13.79
C ARG A 199 -19.86 -33.65 -15.19
N ARG A 200 -19.07 -32.58 -15.35
CA ARG A 200 -18.70 -32.07 -16.67
C ARG A 200 -17.74 -33.06 -17.34
N GLY A 201 -17.75 -33.11 -18.67
CA GLY A 201 -16.84 -33.98 -19.42
C GLY A 201 -15.38 -33.69 -19.08
N LEU A 202 -14.52 -34.72 -19.15
CA LEU A 202 -13.13 -34.69 -18.69
C LEU A 202 -12.31 -33.50 -19.22
N LYS A 203 -12.61 -33.01 -20.42
CA LYS A 203 -11.96 -31.80 -20.97
C LYS A 203 -12.09 -30.56 -20.07
N TRP A 204 -13.19 -30.42 -19.31
CA TRP A 204 -13.42 -29.31 -18.38
C TRP A 204 -12.66 -29.47 -17.06
N VAL A 205 -12.14 -30.67 -16.79
CA VAL A 205 -11.40 -31.00 -15.57
C VAL A 205 -9.91 -31.02 -15.89
N LEU A 206 -9.51 -31.88 -16.82
CA LEU A 206 -8.11 -32.20 -17.07
C LEU A 206 -7.38 -31.06 -17.79
N VAL A 207 -7.96 -30.47 -18.84
CA VAL A 207 -7.27 -29.44 -19.63
C VAL A 207 -6.90 -28.21 -18.79
N PRO A 208 -7.81 -27.60 -18.00
CA PRO A 208 -7.45 -26.48 -17.13
C PRO A 208 -6.40 -26.85 -16.09
N VAL A 209 -6.58 -28.00 -15.43
CA VAL A 209 -5.69 -28.46 -14.36
C VAL A 209 -4.28 -28.74 -14.88
N PHE A 210 -4.13 -29.44 -16.00
CA PHE A 210 -2.83 -29.74 -16.57
C PHE A 210 -2.19 -28.52 -17.23
N ALA A 211 -2.92 -27.76 -18.05
CA ALA A 211 -2.33 -26.62 -18.76
C ALA A 211 -1.83 -25.56 -17.76
N VAL A 212 -2.63 -25.24 -16.74
CA VAL A 212 -2.25 -24.27 -15.72
C VAL A 212 -1.29 -24.87 -14.69
N GLY A 213 -1.40 -26.18 -14.39
CA GLY A 213 -0.47 -26.88 -13.52
C GLY A 213 0.95 -26.92 -14.09
N ILE A 214 1.09 -27.16 -15.40
CA ILE A 214 2.38 -27.08 -16.11
C ILE A 214 2.91 -25.64 -16.05
N TYR A 215 2.07 -24.64 -16.35
CA TYR A 215 2.46 -23.23 -16.24
C TYR A 215 2.97 -22.88 -14.83
N PHE A 216 2.22 -23.26 -13.79
CA PHE A 216 2.59 -23.03 -12.40
C PHE A 216 3.90 -23.70 -12.02
N PHE A 217 4.09 -24.96 -12.44
CA PHE A 217 5.34 -25.68 -12.22
C PHE A 217 6.52 -24.99 -12.89
N VAL A 218 6.37 -24.58 -14.15
CA VAL A 218 7.40 -23.82 -14.90
C VAL A 218 7.71 -22.49 -14.20
N CYS A 219 6.70 -21.77 -13.72
CA CYS A 219 6.89 -20.54 -12.96
C CYS A 219 7.72 -20.76 -11.70
N LEU A 220 7.32 -21.73 -10.86
CA LEU A 220 7.96 -21.99 -9.57
C LEU A 220 9.33 -22.66 -9.67
N LYS A 221 9.57 -23.49 -10.68
CA LYS A 221 10.79 -24.30 -10.79
C LYS A 221 11.81 -23.77 -11.78
N ILE A 222 11.41 -22.93 -12.72
CA ILE A 222 12.27 -22.45 -13.80
C ILE A 222 12.32 -20.93 -13.79
N VAL A 223 11.19 -20.26 -14.06
CA VAL A 223 11.17 -18.82 -14.31
C VAL A 223 11.56 -18.02 -13.08
N MET A 224 10.85 -18.21 -11.95
CA MET A 224 11.12 -17.44 -10.74
C MET A 224 12.53 -17.70 -10.19
N PRO A 225 12.98 -18.96 -9.99
CA PRO A 225 14.35 -19.20 -9.50
C PRO A 225 15.44 -18.62 -10.40
N TYR A 226 15.28 -18.70 -11.73
CA TYR A 226 16.26 -18.17 -12.68
C TYR A 226 16.42 -16.65 -12.58
N PHE A 227 15.33 -15.91 -12.37
CA PHE A 227 15.37 -14.45 -12.31
C PHE A 227 15.51 -13.88 -10.90
N ASN A 228 15.10 -14.62 -9.86
CA ASN A 228 15.07 -14.13 -8.48
C ASN A 228 16.46 -13.95 -7.90
N ASN A 229 17.41 -14.85 -8.17
CA ASN A 229 18.78 -14.78 -7.64
C ASN A 229 18.83 -14.44 -6.14
N ASP A 230 17.97 -15.10 -5.36
CA ASP A 230 17.77 -14.91 -3.92
C ASP A 230 17.46 -13.47 -3.47
N THR A 231 16.78 -12.69 -4.31
CA THR A 231 16.42 -11.30 -4.02
C THR A 231 15.16 -11.20 -3.16
N ILE A 232 14.12 -12.00 -3.41
CA ILE A 232 12.85 -12.00 -2.64
C ILE A 232 12.36 -13.44 -2.41
N GLN A 233 12.21 -13.84 -1.14
CA GLN A 233 11.89 -15.23 -0.77
C GLN A 233 10.49 -15.40 -0.15
N PHE A 234 9.46 -15.56 -0.98
CA PHE A 234 8.08 -15.78 -0.49
C PHE A 234 7.86 -17.13 0.21
N SER A 235 8.71 -18.12 -0.05
CA SER A 235 8.70 -19.41 0.65
C SER A 235 8.86 -19.24 2.16
N ALA A 236 9.58 -18.20 2.59
CA ALA A 236 9.80 -17.88 4.00
C ALA A 236 8.49 -17.66 4.78
N LEU A 237 7.41 -17.25 4.10
CA LEU A 237 6.09 -17.07 4.71
C LEU A 237 5.44 -18.39 5.18
N TYR A 238 5.95 -19.53 4.69
CA TYR A 238 5.43 -20.86 4.96
C TYR A 238 6.45 -21.78 5.65
N ASN A 239 7.62 -21.28 6.07
CA ASN A 239 8.68 -22.08 6.70
C ASN A 239 8.21 -22.83 7.96
N HIS A 240 7.20 -22.32 8.67
CA HIS A 240 6.58 -22.99 9.81
C HIS A 240 5.86 -24.31 9.44
N LEU A 241 5.55 -24.53 8.16
CA LEU A 241 4.99 -25.78 7.63
C LEU A 241 6.06 -26.68 6.99
N GLY A 242 7.28 -26.19 6.76
CA GLY A 242 8.38 -26.96 6.16
C GLY A 242 9.21 -26.14 5.18
N ASN A 243 10.38 -26.66 4.82
CA ASN A 243 11.38 -25.95 4.01
C ASN A 243 11.31 -26.29 2.52
N SER A 244 10.31 -27.09 2.09
CA SER A 244 10.06 -27.42 0.69
C SER A 244 8.57 -27.60 0.41
N PRO A 245 8.09 -27.42 -0.83
CA PRO A 245 6.68 -27.63 -1.16
C PRO A 245 6.16 -29.03 -0.77
N PHE A 246 6.98 -30.07 -0.92
CA PHE A 246 6.61 -31.42 -0.52
C PHE A 246 6.46 -31.55 1.00
N GLN A 247 7.40 -31.00 1.78
CA GLN A 247 7.31 -31.00 3.24
C GLN A 247 6.10 -30.21 3.73
N ILE A 248 5.80 -29.05 3.12
CA ILE A 248 4.63 -28.24 3.46
C ILE A 248 3.35 -29.06 3.28
N ILE A 249 3.16 -29.68 2.10
CA ILE A 249 1.99 -30.52 1.82
C ILE A 249 1.94 -31.72 2.78
N ALA A 250 3.07 -32.41 2.99
CA ALA A 250 3.15 -33.55 3.89
C ALA A 250 2.79 -33.18 5.33
N ASN A 251 3.25 -32.03 5.83
CA ASN A 251 2.98 -31.58 7.20
C ASN A 251 1.53 -31.09 7.37
N ILE A 252 0.94 -30.45 6.36
CA ILE A 252 -0.50 -30.15 6.34
C ILE A 252 -1.32 -31.43 6.52
N CYS A 253 -0.95 -32.51 5.81
CA CYS A 253 -1.65 -33.80 5.90
C CYS A 253 -1.36 -34.58 7.20
N LYS A 254 -0.11 -34.55 7.69
CA LYS A 254 0.30 -35.24 8.93
C LYS A 254 -0.20 -34.57 10.19
N HIS A 255 -0.40 -33.25 10.15
CA HIS A 255 -0.78 -32.44 11.31
C HIS A 255 -2.03 -31.59 11.04
N PRO A 256 -3.18 -32.20 10.71
CA PRO A 256 -4.38 -31.47 10.30
C PRO A 256 -4.95 -30.59 11.42
N LEU A 257 -4.86 -31.04 12.68
CA LEU A 257 -5.34 -30.27 13.83
C LEU A 257 -4.50 -29.00 14.06
N LEU A 258 -3.17 -29.13 14.02
CA LEU A 258 -2.25 -27.98 14.16
C LEU A 258 -2.43 -27.00 13.00
N THR A 259 -2.61 -27.52 11.78
CA THR A 259 -2.89 -26.70 10.59
C THR A 259 -4.19 -25.92 10.76
N ALA A 260 -5.26 -26.57 11.24
CA ALA A 260 -6.53 -25.90 11.51
C ALA A 260 -6.41 -24.85 12.62
N GLN A 261 -5.67 -25.13 13.69
CA GLN A 261 -5.39 -24.16 14.75
C GLN A 261 -4.65 -22.93 14.23
N PHE A 262 -3.70 -23.10 13.31
CA PHE A 262 -3.00 -21.98 12.68
C PHE A 262 -3.92 -21.12 11.79
N MET A 263 -4.89 -21.75 11.11
CA MET A 263 -5.88 -21.05 10.28
C MET A 263 -6.94 -20.32 11.11
N ILE A 264 -7.20 -20.77 12.35
CA ILE A 264 -8.25 -20.25 13.24
C ILE A 264 -7.61 -19.54 14.44
N VAL A 265 -7.04 -18.37 14.17
CA VAL A 265 -6.54 -17.43 15.19
C VAL A 265 -7.35 -16.12 15.13
N PRO A 266 -7.43 -15.32 16.21
CA PRO A 266 -8.36 -14.20 16.31
C PRO A 266 -8.38 -13.26 15.10
N HIS A 267 -7.20 -12.83 14.61
CA HIS A 267 -7.11 -11.93 13.46
C HIS A 267 -7.57 -12.57 12.13
N LYS A 268 -7.37 -13.89 11.94
CA LYS A 268 -7.85 -14.64 10.77
C LYS A 268 -9.36 -14.89 10.84
N SER A 269 -9.91 -15.12 12.03
CA SER A 269 -11.36 -15.22 12.23
C SER A 269 -12.06 -13.89 11.96
N ILE A 270 -11.46 -12.78 12.40
CA ILE A 270 -11.93 -11.42 12.08
C ILE A 270 -11.86 -11.18 10.57
N TYR A 271 -10.83 -11.63 9.87
CA TYR A 271 -10.76 -11.57 8.41
C TYR A 271 -11.93 -12.29 7.75
N LEU A 272 -12.22 -13.54 8.13
CA LEU A 272 -13.35 -14.30 7.58
C LEU A 272 -14.70 -13.61 7.87
N MET A 273 -14.87 -13.04 9.07
CA MET A 273 -16.04 -12.19 9.41
C MET A 273 -16.14 -10.98 8.47
N LYS A 274 -15.04 -10.28 8.22
CA LYS A 274 -15.00 -9.13 7.29
C LYS A 274 -15.25 -9.54 5.83
N LEU A 275 -14.93 -10.78 5.45
CA LEU A 275 -15.23 -11.31 4.12
C LEU A 275 -16.71 -11.69 3.95
N PHE A 276 -17.24 -12.52 4.85
CA PHE A 276 -18.57 -13.11 4.70
C PHE A 276 -19.70 -12.29 5.35
N GLY A 277 -19.38 -11.49 6.36
CA GLY A 277 -20.32 -10.63 7.09
C GLY A 277 -21.07 -9.63 6.19
N PRO A 278 -20.40 -8.88 5.29
CA PRO A 278 -21.08 -7.97 4.37
C PRO A 278 -22.04 -8.67 3.40
N LEU A 279 -21.94 -10.00 3.24
CA LEU A 279 -22.82 -10.83 2.43
C LEU A 279 -23.82 -11.63 3.30
N SER A 280 -24.00 -11.20 4.55
CA SER A 280 -24.89 -11.82 5.55
C SER A 280 -24.63 -13.32 5.73
N PHE A 281 -23.38 -13.76 5.50
CA PHE A 281 -22.97 -15.17 5.49
C PHE A 281 -23.72 -16.06 4.48
N ILE A 282 -24.49 -15.49 3.54
CA ILE A 282 -25.26 -16.27 2.57
C ILE A 282 -24.36 -17.10 1.65
N SER A 283 -23.12 -16.66 1.41
CA SER A 283 -22.13 -17.45 0.66
C SER A 283 -21.89 -18.84 1.26
N LEU A 284 -22.02 -19.01 2.58
CA LEU A 284 -21.83 -20.30 3.26
C LEU A 284 -22.88 -21.35 2.85
N PHE A 285 -24.02 -20.92 2.32
CA PHE A 285 -25.08 -21.81 1.84
C PHE A 285 -24.85 -22.30 0.41
N SER A 286 -23.63 -22.11 -0.11
CA SER A 286 -23.16 -22.79 -1.31
C SER A 286 -21.81 -23.48 -1.05
N PRO A 287 -21.78 -24.51 -0.19
CA PRO A 287 -20.54 -25.11 0.28
C PRO A 287 -19.68 -25.67 -0.86
N LEU A 288 -20.29 -26.16 -1.95
CA LEU A 288 -19.52 -26.66 -3.09
C LEU A 288 -18.63 -25.59 -3.75
N TRP A 289 -19.09 -24.33 -3.82
CA TRP A 289 -18.26 -23.24 -4.36
C TRP A 289 -17.13 -22.86 -3.41
N LEU A 290 -17.39 -22.86 -2.11
CA LEU A 290 -16.38 -22.54 -1.11
C LEU A 290 -15.35 -23.66 -0.95
N LEU A 291 -15.79 -24.93 -1.00
CA LEU A 291 -14.91 -26.10 -1.03
C LEU A 291 -14.02 -26.09 -2.27
N ALA A 292 -14.58 -25.74 -3.44
CA ALA A 292 -13.78 -25.58 -4.64
C ALA A 292 -12.71 -24.49 -4.46
N ALA A 293 -13.07 -23.35 -3.87
CA ALA A 293 -12.15 -22.23 -3.62
C ALA A 293 -11.20 -22.44 -2.44
N PHE A 294 -11.30 -23.55 -1.71
CA PHE A 294 -10.53 -23.81 -0.49
C PHE A 294 -9.01 -23.65 -0.67
N PRO A 295 -8.37 -24.09 -1.79
CA PRO A 295 -6.94 -23.87 -1.97
C PRO A 295 -6.51 -22.39 -1.91
N LEU A 296 -7.32 -21.48 -2.45
CA LEU A 296 -7.05 -20.03 -2.40
C LEU A 296 -7.21 -19.49 -0.98
N PHE A 297 -8.25 -19.92 -0.26
CA PHE A 297 -8.41 -19.56 1.16
C PHE A 297 -7.27 -20.10 2.01
N ALA A 298 -6.86 -21.35 1.78
CA ALA A 298 -5.77 -21.99 2.50
C ALA A 298 -4.45 -21.24 2.28
N GLN A 299 -4.16 -20.80 1.06
CA GLN A 299 -2.97 -19.98 0.78
C GLN A 299 -2.88 -18.76 1.70
N HIS A 300 -3.98 -18.02 1.88
CA HIS A 300 -4.00 -16.81 2.71
C HIS A 300 -3.96 -17.15 4.20
N LEU A 301 -4.80 -18.11 4.61
CA LEU A 301 -4.94 -18.50 6.02
C LEU A 301 -3.71 -19.25 6.56
N LEU A 302 -2.90 -19.84 5.70
CA LEU A 302 -1.64 -20.51 6.06
C LEU A 302 -0.41 -19.60 5.97
N SER A 303 -0.56 -18.36 5.55
CA SER A 303 0.55 -17.41 5.54
C SER A 303 0.86 -16.89 6.95
N SER A 304 2.15 -16.73 7.26
CA SER A 304 2.59 -16.03 8.48
C SER A 304 2.47 -14.50 8.38
N ARG A 305 2.24 -13.97 7.17
CA ARG A 305 2.12 -12.53 6.92
C ARG A 305 0.69 -12.06 7.17
N VAL A 306 0.53 -11.20 8.18
CA VAL A 306 -0.78 -10.65 8.59
C VAL A 306 -1.50 -9.91 7.46
N THR A 307 -0.78 -9.22 6.57
CA THR A 307 -1.40 -8.47 5.47
C THR A 307 -2.14 -9.35 4.45
N GLN A 308 -1.83 -10.66 4.36
CA GLN A 308 -2.59 -11.59 3.50
C GLN A 308 -4.01 -11.90 4.01
N VAL A 309 -4.27 -11.62 5.28
CA VAL A 309 -5.58 -11.81 5.94
C VAL A 309 -6.17 -10.48 6.39
N MET A 310 -5.92 -9.41 5.61
CA MET A 310 -6.50 -8.09 5.84
C MET A 310 -7.21 -7.61 4.57
N ILE A 311 -8.50 -7.27 4.68
CA ILE A 311 -9.29 -6.76 3.54
C ILE A 311 -8.81 -5.41 3.00
N ASN A 312 -7.88 -4.76 3.72
CA ASN A 312 -7.29 -3.48 3.38
C ASN A 312 -6.23 -3.59 2.26
N PHE A 313 -5.78 -4.81 1.94
CA PHE A 313 -4.76 -5.10 0.94
C PHE A 313 -5.34 -5.87 -0.25
N HIS A 314 -4.55 -5.97 -1.32
CA HIS A 314 -4.99 -6.52 -2.61
C HIS A 314 -5.30 -8.03 -2.61
N TYR A 315 -4.75 -8.82 -1.68
CA TYR A 315 -4.82 -10.28 -1.69
C TYR A 315 -6.24 -10.84 -1.78
N THR A 316 -7.21 -10.15 -1.17
CA THR A 316 -8.62 -10.56 -1.18
C THR A 316 -9.22 -10.60 -2.60
N ALA A 317 -8.63 -9.92 -3.58
CA ALA A 317 -9.06 -9.98 -4.98
C ALA A 317 -9.11 -11.41 -5.54
N GLU A 318 -8.24 -12.30 -5.06
CA GLU A 318 -8.16 -13.71 -5.49
C GLU A 318 -9.41 -14.52 -5.10
N VAL A 319 -10.02 -14.22 -3.95
CA VAL A 319 -11.12 -15.02 -3.38
C VAL A 319 -12.50 -14.41 -3.63
N ILE A 320 -12.58 -13.09 -3.87
CA ILE A 320 -13.84 -12.37 -4.13
C ILE A 320 -14.72 -13.05 -5.19
N PRO A 321 -14.19 -13.51 -6.35
CA PRO A 321 -15.01 -14.11 -7.38
C PRO A 321 -15.75 -15.36 -6.90
N PHE A 322 -15.07 -16.22 -6.16
CA PHE A 322 -15.67 -17.43 -5.60
C PHE A 322 -16.66 -17.12 -4.47
N ILE A 323 -16.36 -16.13 -3.62
CA ILE A 323 -17.26 -15.69 -2.54
C ILE A 323 -18.57 -15.14 -3.10
N PHE A 324 -18.52 -14.31 -4.15
CA PHE A 324 -19.72 -13.73 -4.79
C PHE A 324 -20.50 -14.76 -5.60
N VAL A 325 -19.83 -15.71 -6.24
CA VAL A 325 -20.54 -16.80 -6.91
C VAL A 325 -21.21 -17.73 -5.89
N ALA A 326 -20.52 -18.05 -4.78
CA ALA A 326 -21.12 -18.75 -3.66
C ALA A 326 -22.30 -17.98 -3.08
N PHE A 327 -22.23 -16.65 -2.99
CA PHE A 327 -23.34 -15.79 -2.57
C PHE A 327 -24.55 -15.90 -3.51
N VAL A 328 -24.36 -15.82 -4.82
CA VAL A 328 -25.43 -15.97 -5.83
C VAL A 328 -26.13 -17.32 -5.70
N PHE A 329 -25.36 -18.41 -5.58
CA PHE A 329 -25.95 -19.73 -5.38
C PHE A 329 -26.52 -19.94 -3.98
N GLY A 330 -25.99 -19.25 -2.96
CA GLY A 330 -26.52 -19.20 -1.61
C GLY A 330 -27.91 -18.57 -1.59
N ILE A 331 -28.09 -17.42 -2.25
CA ILE A 331 -29.41 -16.79 -2.46
C ILE A 331 -30.35 -17.76 -3.17
N LYS A 332 -29.89 -18.42 -4.25
CA LYS A 332 -30.70 -19.42 -4.97
C LYS A 332 -31.18 -20.55 -4.04
N ASN A 333 -30.31 -21.02 -3.15
CA ASN A 333 -30.65 -22.08 -2.21
C ASN A 333 -31.62 -21.58 -1.13
N PHE A 334 -31.45 -20.34 -0.64
CA PHE A 334 -32.36 -19.70 0.31
C PHE A 334 -33.76 -19.47 -0.26
N LEU A 335 -33.86 -19.05 -1.51
CA LEU A 335 -35.13 -18.83 -2.21
C LEU A 335 -35.92 -20.14 -2.42
N ARG A 336 -35.39 -21.31 -2.04
CA ARG A 336 -36.18 -22.56 -1.98
C ARG A 336 -37.13 -22.61 -0.79
N PHE A 337 -36.82 -21.89 0.29
CA PHE A 337 -37.72 -21.79 1.44
C PHE A 337 -38.91 -20.91 1.06
N LYS A 338 -40.13 -21.44 1.23
CA LYS A 338 -41.37 -20.76 0.82
C LYS A 338 -41.49 -19.36 1.38
N LEU A 339 -41.19 -19.19 2.67
CA LEU A 339 -41.22 -17.90 3.38
C LEU A 339 -40.27 -16.87 2.75
N ILE A 340 -39.02 -17.27 2.51
CA ILE A 340 -38.00 -16.38 1.91
C ILE A 340 -38.38 -16.01 0.47
N ASN A 341 -38.92 -16.96 -0.31
CA ASN A 341 -39.36 -16.67 -1.67
C ASN A 341 -40.57 -15.74 -1.73
N GLN A 342 -41.53 -15.92 -0.80
CA GLN A 342 -42.69 -15.03 -0.64
C GLN A 342 -42.24 -13.59 -0.35
N TYR A 343 -41.27 -13.43 0.56
CA TYR A 343 -40.72 -12.12 0.95
C TYR A 343 -39.40 -11.75 0.25
N ARG A 344 -39.15 -12.29 -0.96
CA ARG A 344 -37.87 -12.15 -1.69
C ARG A 344 -37.42 -10.70 -1.91
N PHE A 345 -38.35 -9.75 -2.01
CA PHE A 345 -38.05 -8.33 -2.15
C PHE A 345 -37.42 -7.77 -0.86
N TYR A 346 -38.07 -8.01 0.29
CA TYR A 346 -37.56 -7.61 1.60
C TYR A 346 -36.27 -8.35 1.96
N PHE A 347 -36.12 -9.61 1.55
CA PHE A 347 -34.87 -10.33 1.68
C PHE A 347 -33.73 -9.63 0.92
N GLY A 348 -33.97 -9.18 -0.31
CA GLY A 348 -32.99 -8.39 -1.06
C GLY A 348 -32.62 -7.07 -0.37
N ILE A 349 -33.60 -6.37 0.19
CA ILE A 349 -33.38 -5.15 0.98
C ILE A 349 -32.54 -5.46 2.22
N PHE A 350 -32.86 -6.52 2.95
CA PHE A 350 -32.10 -6.95 4.13
C PHE A 350 -30.62 -7.18 3.79
N LEU A 351 -30.34 -7.94 2.72
CA LEU A 351 -28.97 -8.19 2.27
C LEU A 351 -28.24 -6.89 1.91
N LEU A 352 -28.93 -5.96 1.26
CA LEU A 352 -28.37 -4.65 0.92
C LEU A 352 -28.08 -3.82 2.17
N LEU A 353 -29.00 -3.75 3.14
CA LEU A 353 -28.83 -2.98 4.37
C LEU A 353 -27.68 -3.53 5.22
N VAL A 354 -27.54 -4.85 5.32
CA VAL A 354 -26.39 -5.47 6.01
C VAL A 354 -25.09 -5.08 5.31
N LEU A 355 -25.02 -5.20 3.98
CA LEU A 355 -23.84 -4.77 3.24
C LEU A 355 -23.51 -3.30 3.47
N LEU A 356 -24.50 -2.41 3.38
CA LEU A 356 -24.31 -0.97 3.56
C LEU A 356 -23.84 -0.64 4.98
N LEU A 357 -24.36 -1.33 6.00
CA LEU A 357 -23.87 -1.21 7.38
C LEU A 357 -22.40 -1.61 7.49
N PHE A 358 -22.02 -2.78 6.95
CA PHE A 358 -20.62 -3.20 6.93
C PHE A 358 -19.74 -2.24 6.11
N THR A 359 -20.26 -1.67 5.04
CA THR A 359 -19.55 -0.70 4.19
C THR A 359 -19.36 0.64 4.89
N TYR A 360 -20.34 1.08 5.68
CA TYR A 360 -20.22 2.26 6.53
C TYR A 360 -19.16 2.07 7.62
N VAL A 361 -19.17 0.91 8.29
CA VAL A 361 -18.25 0.64 9.42
C VAL A 361 -16.84 0.29 8.95
N LEU A 362 -16.72 -0.54 7.92
CA LEU A 362 -15.44 -1.11 7.49
C LEU A 362 -14.94 -0.56 6.16
N GLY A 363 -15.81 -0.12 5.27
CA GLY A 363 -15.45 0.23 3.89
C GLY A 363 -14.82 1.61 3.75
N PRO A 364 -14.10 1.86 2.66
CA PRO A 364 -13.63 3.21 2.33
C PRO A 364 -14.71 4.07 1.65
N HIS A 365 -15.77 3.47 1.09
CA HIS A 365 -16.74 4.13 0.21
C HIS A 365 -17.39 5.39 0.81
N PHE A 366 -17.85 5.31 2.07
CA PHE A 366 -18.46 6.44 2.76
C PHE A 366 -17.43 7.45 3.30
N ARG A 367 -16.15 7.06 3.35
CA ARG A 367 -15.04 7.92 3.76
C ARG A 367 -14.37 8.64 2.59
N LEU A 368 -14.68 8.27 1.35
CA LEU A 368 -14.07 8.89 0.15
C LEU A 368 -14.21 10.43 0.12
N PRO A 369 -15.36 11.05 0.45
CA PRO A 369 -15.46 12.51 0.48
C PRO A 369 -14.55 13.14 1.54
N GLY A 370 -14.42 12.51 2.70
CA GLY A 370 -13.48 12.92 3.75
C GLY A 370 -12.05 12.79 3.28
N MET A 371 -11.66 11.62 2.77
CA MET A 371 -10.34 11.38 2.19
C MET A 371 -9.99 12.41 1.10
N ALA A 372 -10.94 12.78 0.24
CA ALA A 372 -10.73 13.77 -0.81
C ALA A 372 -10.51 15.20 -0.27
N THR A 373 -11.07 15.54 0.89
CA THR A 373 -11.05 16.90 1.46
C THR A 373 -10.05 17.06 2.60
N SER A 374 -9.61 15.97 3.24
CA SER A 374 -8.58 15.92 4.28
C SER A 374 -7.35 15.13 3.82
N ASP A 375 -7.46 13.80 3.75
CA ASP A 375 -6.31 12.90 3.75
C ASP A 375 -5.46 13.01 2.48
N PHE A 376 -6.10 13.31 1.35
CA PHE A 376 -5.49 13.45 0.02
C PHE A 376 -5.59 14.89 -0.51
N ARG A 377 -5.86 15.85 0.39
CA ARG A 377 -5.83 17.26 0.02
C ARG A 377 -4.38 17.69 -0.08
N LYS A 378 -3.99 18.08 -1.29
CA LYS A 378 -2.66 18.64 -1.55
C LYS A 378 -2.38 19.85 -0.66
N ASN A 379 -1.29 19.80 0.10
CA ASN A 379 -0.88 20.83 1.04
C ASN A 379 0.45 21.49 0.62
N ASP A 380 1.02 22.32 1.50
CA ASP A 380 2.27 23.04 1.20
C ASP A 380 3.49 22.11 1.23
N SER A 381 3.51 21.10 2.10
CA SER A 381 4.54 20.04 2.08
C SER A 381 4.57 19.31 0.74
N ASP A 382 3.40 18.98 0.16
CA ASP A 382 3.32 18.36 -1.16
C ASP A 382 3.88 19.27 -2.28
N ARG A 383 3.66 20.59 -2.18
CA ARG A 383 4.23 21.55 -3.13
C ARG A 383 5.74 21.66 -3.02
N LEU A 384 6.28 21.58 -1.80
CA LEU A 384 7.72 21.51 -1.55
C LEU A 384 8.31 20.24 -2.16
N LYS A 385 7.67 19.09 -1.93
CA LYS A 385 8.05 17.81 -2.55
C LYS A 385 8.09 17.90 -4.09
N GLU A 386 7.12 18.56 -4.72
CA GLU A 386 7.18 18.83 -6.17
C GLU A 386 8.32 19.76 -6.59
N ALA A 387 8.67 20.75 -5.78
CA ALA A 387 9.80 21.64 -6.05
C ALA A 387 11.13 20.87 -6.03
N PHE A 388 11.32 19.95 -5.08
CA PHE A 388 12.48 19.04 -5.04
C PHE A 388 12.56 18.17 -6.29
N LEU A 389 11.45 17.57 -6.72
CA LEU A 389 11.43 16.72 -7.93
C LEU A 389 11.89 17.47 -9.18
N LYS A 390 11.54 18.76 -9.33
CA LYS A 390 11.93 19.60 -10.47
C LYS A 390 13.44 19.88 -10.53
N LYS A 391 14.15 19.75 -9.40
CA LYS A 391 15.62 19.95 -9.32
C LYS A 391 16.40 18.70 -9.79
N ILE A 392 15.71 17.58 -10.03
CA ILE A 392 16.32 16.33 -10.48
C ILE A 392 16.17 16.21 -12.00
N PRO A 393 17.27 16.05 -12.76
CA PRO A 393 17.19 15.82 -14.21
C PRO A 393 16.38 14.54 -14.53
N PRO A 394 15.51 14.53 -15.55
CA PRO A 394 14.58 13.42 -15.79
C PRO A 394 15.22 12.02 -15.87
N ALA A 395 16.37 11.93 -16.54
CA ALA A 395 17.11 10.68 -16.76
C ALA A 395 18.20 10.40 -15.72
N ALA A 396 18.38 11.25 -14.70
CA ALA A 396 19.43 11.06 -13.72
C ALA A 396 19.17 9.81 -12.85
N PRO A 397 20.20 8.99 -12.57
CA PRO A 397 20.09 7.88 -11.61
C PRO A 397 19.81 8.39 -10.19
N VAL A 398 18.73 7.90 -9.58
CA VAL A 398 18.19 8.43 -8.31
C VAL A 398 17.95 7.31 -7.30
N VAL A 399 18.28 7.56 -6.04
CA VAL A 399 17.73 6.81 -4.89
C VAL A 399 16.72 7.70 -4.16
N ALA A 400 15.59 7.15 -3.73
CA ALA A 400 14.58 7.94 -3.01
C ALA A 400 13.81 7.14 -1.94
N THR A 401 13.21 7.86 -0.99
CA THR A 401 12.20 7.31 -0.07
C THR A 401 10.86 7.09 -0.78
N PHE A 402 9.96 6.33 -0.16
CA PHE A 402 8.82 5.69 -0.81
C PHE A 402 7.88 6.65 -1.54
N GLU A 403 7.55 7.78 -0.93
CA GLU A 403 6.56 8.72 -1.47
C GLU A 403 6.98 9.36 -2.80
N PHE A 404 8.29 9.41 -3.06
CA PHE A 404 8.83 10.01 -4.27
C PHE A 404 8.96 9.00 -5.41
N LEU A 405 9.04 7.70 -5.11
CA LEU A 405 9.38 6.67 -6.10
C LEU A 405 8.41 6.70 -7.29
N SER A 406 7.10 6.78 -7.05
CA SER A 406 6.07 6.78 -8.09
C SER A 406 6.11 8.02 -9.00
N ARG A 407 6.78 9.09 -8.58
CA ARG A 407 6.99 10.33 -9.37
C ARG A 407 8.27 10.29 -10.21
N LEU A 408 9.06 9.24 -10.03
CA LEU A 408 10.45 9.15 -10.45
C LEU A 408 10.70 7.91 -11.33
N THR A 409 9.66 7.16 -11.70
CA THR A 409 9.71 5.85 -12.36
C THR A 409 10.12 5.85 -13.82
N HIS A 410 9.97 6.97 -14.53
CA HIS A 410 10.32 7.08 -15.96
C HIS A 410 11.82 7.27 -16.18
N ARG A 411 12.58 6.32 -15.65
CA ARG A 411 14.03 6.17 -15.83
C ARG A 411 14.46 4.74 -15.53
N HIS A 412 15.58 4.34 -16.12
CA HIS A 412 16.13 3.01 -15.94
C HIS A 412 16.73 2.79 -14.54
N GLU A 413 17.27 3.85 -13.92
CA GLU A 413 17.95 3.78 -12.63
C GLU A 413 17.19 4.57 -11.55
N LEU A 414 16.23 3.89 -10.93
CA LEU A 414 15.52 4.34 -9.74
C LEU A 414 15.66 3.29 -8.63
N TYR A 415 16.22 3.66 -7.50
CA TYR A 415 16.46 2.76 -6.38
C TYR A 415 15.64 3.19 -5.18
N SER A 416 15.13 2.21 -4.42
CA SER A 416 14.47 2.52 -3.16
C SER A 416 15.48 2.61 -2.02
N PHE A 417 15.42 3.69 -1.24
CA PHE A 417 16.37 3.95 -0.17
C PHE A 417 16.35 2.88 0.93
N HIS A 418 15.20 2.24 1.18
CA HIS A 418 15.07 1.26 2.25
C HIS A 418 16.03 0.07 2.12
N HIS A 419 16.37 -0.39 0.90
CA HIS A 419 17.36 -1.46 0.70
C HIS A 419 18.76 -1.03 1.12
N HIS A 420 19.13 0.20 0.81
CA HIS A 420 20.41 0.77 1.25
C HIS A 420 20.42 0.97 2.76
N TYR A 421 19.33 1.49 3.32
CA TYR A 421 19.20 1.70 4.75
C TYR A 421 19.29 0.38 5.55
N THR A 422 18.59 -0.67 5.13
CA THR A 422 18.67 -1.98 5.81
C THR A 422 19.96 -2.73 5.52
N GLY A 423 20.57 -2.47 4.35
CA GLY A 423 21.73 -3.21 3.83
C GLY A 423 21.38 -4.54 3.16
N TYR A 424 20.10 -4.83 2.94
CA TYR A 424 19.61 -6.09 2.38
C TYR A 424 18.42 -5.88 1.44
N TYR A 425 18.25 -6.80 0.49
CA TYR A 425 17.04 -6.86 -0.32
C TYR A 425 15.80 -7.28 0.51
N THR A 426 14.60 -6.86 0.09
CA THR A 426 13.34 -7.14 0.78
C THR A 426 13.08 -8.65 0.94
N LEU A 427 12.83 -9.13 2.16
CA LEU A 427 12.64 -10.56 2.47
C LEU A 427 13.82 -11.45 2.04
N SER A 428 15.05 -10.93 2.08
CA SER A 428 16.25 -11.69 1.76
C SER A 428 17.39 -11.39 2.74
N SER A 429 18.31 -12.35 2.88
CA SER A 429 19.59 -12.20 3.57
C SER A 429 20.72 -11.76 2.64
N ARG A 430 20.43 -11.56 1.34
CA ARG A 430 21.41 -11.11 0.36
C ARG A 430 21.79 -9.64 0.63
N PRO A 431 23.09 -9.34 0.82
CA PRO A 431 23.54 -7.97 1.02
C PRO A 431 23.18 -7.08 -0.18
N TYR A 432 22.76 -5.86 0.13
CA TYR A 432 22.46 -4.82 -0.85
C TYR A 432 23.49 -3.70 -0.73
N ARG A 433 23.94 -3.18 -1.88
CA ARG A 433 24.76 -1.97 -1.95
C ARG A 433 24.24 -1.09 -3.07
N LEU A 434 24.02 0.18 -2.77
CA LEU A 434 23.57 1.13 -3.77
C LEU A 434 24.65 1.29 -4.87
N PRO A 435 24.27 1.21 -6.17
CA PRO A 435 25.21 1.35 -7.28
C PRO A 435 25.92 2.71 -7.31
N ASP A 436 27.19 2.72 -7.75
CA ASP A 436 27.98 3.96 -7.83
C ASP A 436 27.55 4.88 -8.99
N THR A 437 26.65 4.41 -9.86
CA THR A 437 26.00 5.18 -10.93
C THR A 437 25.01 6.19 -10.39
N VAL A 438 24.48 6.01 -9.18
CA VAL A 438 23.52 6.95 -8.56
C VAL A 438 24.16 8.34 -8.43
N ARG A 439 23.40 9.39 -8.79
CA ARG A 439 23.85 10.79 -8.78
C ARG A 439 23.04 11.67 -7.84
N TYR A 440 21.79 11.30 -7.55
CA TYR A 440 20.89 12.07 -6.69
C TYR A 440 20.28 11.16 -5.62
N ALA A 441 20.10 11.69 -4.41
CA ALA A 441 19.34 11.05 -3.36
C ALA A 441 18.28 12.03 -2.84
N LEU A 442 17.00 11.68 -2.97
CA LEU A 442 15.89 12.49 -2.46
C LEU A 442 15.23 11.74 -1.30
N LEU A 443 15.54 12.17 -0.08
CA LEU A 443 15.21 11.42 1.14
C LEU A 443 14.34 12.27 2.05
N ASP A 444 13.17 11.75 2.44
CA ASP A 444 12.42 12.27 3.58
C ASP A 444 12.74 11.44 4.82
N PHE A 445 13.41 12.04 5.80
CA PHE A 445 13.81 11.37 7.04
C PHE A 445 12.64 11.12 8.02
N ASN A 446 11.43 11.54 7.65
CA ASN A 446 10.16 11.17 8.28
C ASN A 446 9.41 10.05 7.52
N ASP A 447 10.01 9.45 6.48
CA ASP A 447 9.36 8.37 5.74
C ASP A 447 8.96 7.19 6.64
N ARG A 448 7.66 6.93 6.70
CA ARG A 448 7.06 6.01 7.68
C ARG A 448 7.42 4.55 7.43
N LEU A 449 7.61 4.15 6.18
CA LEU A 449 7.93 2.75 5.88
C LEU A 449 9.41 2.45 6.12
N THR A 450 10.34 3.29 5.64
CA THR A 450 11.79 3.10 5.85
C THR A 450 12.12 3.10 7.35
N PHE A 451 11.62 4.09 8.08
CA PHE A 451 11.93 4.26 9.50
C PHE A 451 10.90 3.64 10.46
N GLY A 452 9.93 2.90 9.93
CA GLY A 452 8.95 2.11 10.68
C GLY A 452 9.10 0.63 10.39
N SER A 453 8.42 0.15 9.35
CA SER A 453 8.36 -1.29 9.03
C SER A 453 9.70 -1.88 8.56
N PHE A 454 10.56 -1.07 7.94
CA PHE A 454 11.92 -1.45 7.52
C PHE A 454 13.00 -0.89 8.45
N TYR A 455 12.64 -0.47 9.67
CA TYR A 455 13.59 0.12 10.58
C TYR A 455 14.71 -0.86 10.97
N SER A 456 15.96 -0.44 10.78
CA SER A 456 17.15 -1.15 11.26
C SER A 456 17.89 -0.25 12.26
N PRO A 457 18.14 -0.69 13.51
CA PRO A 457 18.84 0.12 14.51
C PRO A 457 20.23 0.58 14.09
N GLN A 458 20.89 -0.16 13.19
CA GLN A 458 22.20 0.19 12.64
C GLN A 458 22.13 0.75 11.22
N GLY A 459 20.92 0.95 10.66
CA GLY A 459 20.74 1.40 9.29
C GLY A 459 21.33 2.79 9.02
N TYR A 460 21.39 3.66 10.04
CA TYR A 460 22.06 4.95 9.93
C TYR A 460 23.54 4.84 9.52
N LYS A 461 24.22 3.75 9.90
CA LYS A 461 25.63 3.52 9.50
C LYS A 461 25.76 3.37 7.99
N ASN A 462 24.78 2.74 7.34
CA ASN A 462 24.75 2.62 5.88
C ASN A 462 24.50 4.00 5.25
N THR A 463 23.64 4.83 5.84
CA THR A 463 23.43 6.22 5.41
C THR A 463 24.73 7.02 5.51
N GLN A 464 25.45 6.93 6.62
CA GLN A 464 26.74 7.59 6.81
C GLN A 464 27.82 7.08 5.85
N GLU A 465 27.88 5.77 5.60
CA GLU A 465 28.78 5.19 4.59
C GLU A 465 28.49 5.76 3.20
N LEU A 466 27.21 5.85 2.81
CA LEU A 466 26.83 6.39 1.51
C LEU A 466 27.29 7.83 1.34
N LEU A 467 26.97 8.69 2.32
CA LEU A 467 27.27 10.12 2.26
C LEU A 467 28.79 10.36 2.28
N SER A 468 29.55 9.60 3.07
CA SER A 468 31.01 9.70 3.13
C SER A 468 31.72 9.17 1.88
N ARG A 469 31.27 8.03 1.33
CA ARG A 469 31.90 7.38 0.15
C ARG A 469 31.81 8.24 -1.12
N GLY A 470 30.69 8.95 -1.29
CA GLY A 470 30.35 9.55 -2.59
C GLY A 470 30.65 11.03 -2.76
N LYS A 471 31.23 11.73 -1.76
CA LYS A 471 31.28 13.21 -1.74
C LYS A 471 29.90 13.81 -2.04
N TRP A 472 28.90 13.38 -1.28
CA TRP A 472 27.54 13.90 -1.42
C TRP A 472 27.44 15.26 -0.75
N GLY A 473 27.01 16.26 -1.50
CA GLY A 473 26.66 17.57 -0.96
C GLY A 473 25.15 17.75 -0.90
N VAL A 474 24.68 18.46 0.12
CA VAL A 474 23.28 18.89 0.20
C VAL A 474 23.03 20.00 -0.82
N VAL A 475 22.10 19.77 -1.73
CA VAL A 475 21.67 20.76 -2.75
C VAL A 475 20.55 21.63 -2.22
N ASP A 476 19.66 21.02 -1.43
CA ASP A 476 18.45 21.66 -0.92
C ASP A 476 17.90 20.86 0.26
N VAL A 477 17.26 21.54 1.21
CA VAL A 477 16.67 20.94 2.41
C VAL A 477 15.48 21.77 2.87
N GLU A 478 14.41 21.08 3.25
CA GLU A 478 13.23 21.69 3.86
C GLU A 478 12.53 20.62 4.72
N ASP A 479 12.15 20.98 5.93
CA ASP A 479 11.65 20.13 7.01
C ASP A 479 12.55 18.91 7.32
N SER A 480 12.16 17.74 6.83
CA SER A 480 12.88 16.46 6.91
C SER A 480 13.28 15.94 5.53
N THR A 481 12.92 16.66 4.46
CA THR A 481 13.24 16.29 3.09
C THR A 481 14.57 16.91 2.69
N VAL A 482 15.51 16.08 2.25
CA VAL A 482 16.83 16.51 1.82
C VAL A 482 17.13 15.96 0.42
N LEU A 483 17.59 16.85 -0.45
CA LEU A 483 18.10 16.51 -1.76
C LEU A 483 19.63 16.55 -1.75
N PHE A 484 20.24 15.39 -1.89
CA PHE A 484 21.68 15.26 -2.06
C PHE A 484 22.04 15.08 -3.53
N ARG A 485 23.20 15.60 -3.92
CA ARG A 485 23.82 15.34 -5.22
C ARG A 485 25.29 14.96 -5.04
N LYS A 486 25.71 13.95 -5.77
CA LYS A 486 27.11 13.52 -5.83
C LYS A 486 27.98 14.65 -6.39
N ASP A 487 29.15 14.85 -5.81
CA ASP A 487 30.14 15.88 -6.19
C ASP A 487 29.64 17.33 -6.07
N ALA A 488 28.52 17.57 -5.38
CA ALA A 488 28.10 18.91 -5.00
C ALA A 488 28.95 19.43 -3.83
N GLN A 489 29.14 20.75 -3.76
CA GLN A 489 29.69 21.38 -2.57
C GLN A 489 28.70 21.23 -1.42
N ASP A 490 29.20 20.81 -0.26
CA ASP A 490 28.38 20.65 0.94
C ASP A 490 28.37 21.96 1.74
N THR A 491 27.57 22.91 1.27
CA THR A 491 27.46 24.26 1.87
C THR A 491 26.28 24.39 2.83
N ILE A 492 25.38 23.41 2.85
CA ILE A 492 24.18 23.40 3.67
C ILE A 492 24.37 22.38 4.80
N PRO A 493 24.76 22.81 6.01
CA PRO A 493 24.94 21.90 7.13
C PRO A 493 23.60 21.31 7.56
N LEU A 494 23.61 20.02 7.93
CA LEU A 494 22.46 19.33 8.55
C LEU A 494 22.70 19.09 10.04
N TYR A 495 23.92 18.69 10.41
CA TYR A 495 24.33 18.54 11.80
C TYR A 495 25.86 18.62 11.94
N LYS A 496 26.34 18.81 13.17
CA LYS A 496 27.76 18.82 13.53
C LYS A 496 27.99 18.27 14.94
N VAL A 497 28.99 17.42 15.10
CA VAL A 497 29.54 17.07 16.42
C VAL A 497 30.45 18.22 16.86
N LEU A 498 30.18 18.79 18.02
CA LEU A 498 30.94 19.91 18.57
C LEU A 498 32.08 19.42 19.46
N LEU A 499 33.22 20.11 19.40
CA LEU A 499 34.40 19.83 20.23
C LEU A 499 34.36 20.56 21.57
N LEU A 500 33.54 21.60 21.67
CA LEU A 500 33.37 22.44 22.84
C LEU A 500 31.89 22.53 23.16
N GLU A 501 31.58 22.73 24.44
CA GLU A 501 30.21 22.95 24.91
C GLU A 501 29.61 24.20 24.20
N PRO A 502 28.45 24.06 23.54
CA PRO A 502 27.80 25.19 22.91
C PRO A 502 27.16 26.12 23.95
N ASN A 503 27.07 27.41 23.60
CA ASN A 503 26.38 28.43 24.40
C ASN A 503 25.26 29.05 23.56
N PRO A 504 24.07 28.41 23.48
CA PRO A 504 22.98 28.91 22.65
C PRO A 504 22.45 30.26 23.16
N SER A 505 22.05 31.11 22.22
CA SER A 505 21.40 32.40 22.50
C SER A 505 20.10 32.25 23.27
N HIS A 506 19.36 31.15 23.04
CA HIS A 506 18.13 30.84 23.75
C HIS A 506 18.27 29.52 24.52
N MET A 507 18.46 29.62 25.84
CA MET A 507 18.57 28.46 26.74
C MET A 507 17.20 27.88 27.06
N ALA A 508 17.03 26.56 26.92
CA ALA A 508 15.79 25.85 27.24
C ALA A 508 15.99 24.61 28.15
N SER A 509 17.23 24.09 28.24
CA SER A 509 17.68 22.99 29.11
C SER A 509 16.60 21.95 29.50
N ALA A 510 16.38 20.94 28.65
CA ALA A 510 15.42 19.87 28.88
C ALA A 510 16.11 18.50 28.86
N VAL A 511 16.00 17.72 29.95
CA VAL A 511 16.62 16.39 30.07
C VAL A 511 15.60 15.29 29.74
N VAL A 512 15.86 14.56 28.65
CA VAL A 512 15.02 13.49 28.12
C VAL A 512 15.55 12.13 28.59
N ASP A 513 14.72 11.42 29.35
CA ASP A 513 15.01 10.07 29.91
C ASP A 513 16.35 9.95 30.65
N LYS A 514 16.88 11.05 31.19
CA LYS A 514 18.22 11.15 31.80
C LYS A 514 19.39 10.80 30.87
N GLN A 515 19.14 10.67 29.57
CA GLN A 515 20.11 10.19 28.58
C GLN A 515 20.54 11.27 27.60
N ILE A 516 19.60 12.11 27.16
CA ILE A 516 19.85 13.20 26.21
C ILE A 516 19.37 14.51 26.83
N LYS A 517 20.09 15.60 26.60
CA LYS A 517 19.71 16.93 27.04
C LYS A 517 19.63 17.87 25.85
N PHE A 518 18.50 18.54 25.70
CA PHE A 518 18.35 19.69 24.81
C PHE A 518 18.86 20.92 25.57
N LEU A 519 19.89 21.59 25.05
CA LEU A 519 20.52 22.74 25.72
C LEU A 519 19.77 24.04 25.43
N GLY A 520 19.38 24.23 24.16
CA GLY A 520 18.79 25.45 23.66
C GLY A 520 18.93 25.53 22.15
N PHE A 521 18.67 26.72 21.59
CA PHE A 521 18.76 26.93 20.15
C PHE A 521 19.23 28.34 19.78
N ASP A 522 19.68 28.49 18.54
CA ASP A 522 19.89 29.76 17.86
C ASP A 522 18.88 29.95 16.74
N LEU A 523 18.39 31.17 16.57
CA LEU A 523 17.55 31.55 15.44
C LEU A 523 18.43 32.22 14.37
N ASN A 524 18.67 31.51 13.27
CA ASN A 524 19.62 31.93 12.24
C ASN A 524 18.97 32.84 11.20
N GLU A 525 17.88 32.34 10.61
CA GLU A 525 17.11 33.05 9.60
C GLU A 525 15.63 32.87 9.85
N ARG A 526 14.88 33.91 9.51
CA ARG A 526 13.44 33.92 9.66
C ARG A 526 12.79 34.67 8.52
N THR A 527 11.94 33.98 7.78
CA THR A 527 11.10 34.57 6.74
C THR A 527 9.61 34.38 7.07
N ALA A 528 8.73 34.84 6.18
CA ALA A 528 7.29 34.58 6.31
C ALA A 528 6.91 33.11 6.02
N GLN A 529 7.79 32.35 5.35
CA GLN A 529 7.52 30.98 4.88
C GLN A 529 8.51 29.94 5.40
N SER A 530 9.57 30.37 6.10
CA SER A 530 10.60 29.47 6.60
C SER A 530 11.23 29.97 7.89
N LEU A 531 11.72 29.02 8.68
CA LEU A 531 12.44 29.25 9.92
C LEU A 531 13.71 28.40 9.91
N GLN A 532 14.87 29.05 10.00
CA GLN A 532 16.14 28.35 10.16
C GLN A 532 16.64 28.48 11.60
N MET A 533 16.89 27.35 12.25
CA MET A 533 17.36 27.30 13.64
C MET A 533 18.49 26.29 13.81
N THR A 534 19.41 26.56 14.74
CA THR A 534 20.38 25.58 15.21
C THR A 534 19.95 25.05 16.57
N PHE A 535 19.68 23.75 16.69
CA PHE A 535 19.37 23.10 17.96
C PHE A 535 20.62 22.48 18.56
N TYR A 536 20.83 22.69 19.86
CA TYR A 536 21.99 22.18 20.58
C TYR A 536 21.61 21.09 21.55
N TRP A 537 22.40 20.02 21.54
CA TRP A 537 22.16 18.82 22.33
C TRP A 537 23.41 18.34 23.03
N GLU A 538 23.21 17.59 24.11
CA GLU A 538 24.24 16.88 24.85
C GLU A 538 23.80 15.43 25.08
N SER A 539 24.69 14.48 24.81
CA SER A 539 24.52 13.09 25.25
C SER A 539 25.03 12.95 26.68
N LEU A 540 24.13 12.69 27.62
CA LEU A 540 24.49 12.45 29.03
C LEU A 540 24.88 10.98 29.26
N GLN A 541 24.22 10.07 28.56
CA GLN A 541 24.44 8.62 28.64
C GLN A 541 24.23 7.98 27.27
N GLU A 542 24.74 6.75 27.10
CA GLU A 542 24.41 5.93 25.94
C GLU A 542 22.90 5.60 25.96
N THR A 543 22.28 5.60 24.77
CA THR A 543 20.88 5.27 24.61
C THR A 543 20.65 4.29 23.47
N SER A 544 19.66 3.41 23.62
CA SER A 544 19.14 2.57 22.54
C SER A 544 17.94 3.20 21.82
N SER A 545 17.54 4.42 22.24
CA SER A 545 16.40 5.15 21.71
C SER A 545 16.82 6.03 20.54
N ASP A 546 16.06 5.98 19.44
CA ASP A 546 16.15 6.92 18.32
C ASP A 546 15.07 7.98 18.52
N LEU A 547 15.46 9.05 19.23
CA LEU A 547 14.53 10.08 19.71
C LEU A 547 14.14 11.04 18.59
N ASN A 548 12.87 11.42 18.63
CA ASN A 548 12.24 12.36 17.72
C ASN A 548 11.64 13.50 18.54
N VAL A 549 11.46 14.64 17.88
CA VAL A 549 10.81 15.82 18.45
C VAL A 549 9.52 16.11 17.73
N PHE A 550 8.57 16.69 18.46
CA PHE A 550 7.48 17.43 17.86
C PHE A 550 7.51 18.87 18.37
N ILE A 551 7.27 19.83 17.49
CA ILE A 551 7.26 21.27 17.80
C ILE A 551 5.85 21.78 17.52
N ASP A 552 5.16 22.22 18.57
CA ASP A 552 3.84 22.82 18.52
C ASP A 552 3.96 24.35 18.44
N PHE A 553 3.21 24.92 17.50
CA PHE A 553 2.97 26.35 17.40
C PHE A 553 1.60 26.63 18.02
N ILE A 554 1.61 27.30 19.15
CA ILE A 554 0.43 27.56 19.97
C ILE A 554 0.04 29.02 19.84
N ASP A 555 -1.22 29.28 19.46
CA ASP A 555 -1.74 30.64 19.34
C ASP A 555 -2.00 31.29 20.72
N GLU A 556 -2.37 32.57 20.72
CA GLU A 556 -2.70 33.33 21.95
C GLU A 556 -3.90 32.74 22.73
N ASN A 557 -4.70 31.86 22.11
CA ASN A 557 -5.82 31.17 22.76
C ASN A 557 -5.42 29.81 23.36
N GLY A 558 -4.13 29.45 23.32
CA GLY A 558 -3.62 28.18 23.80
C GLY A 558 -3.91 27.00 22.87
N ARG A 559 -4.24 27.24 21.59
CA ARG A 559 -4.55 26.19 20.61
C ARG A 559 -3.32 25.87 19.78
N VAL A 560 -3.01 24.58 19.62
CA VAL A 560 -2.01 24.12 18.64
C VAL A 560 -2.57 24.33 17.24
N VAL A 561 -1.99 25.27 16.48
CA VAL A 561 -2.42 25.61 15.11
C VAL A 561 -1.53 24.98 14.05
N TYR A 562 -0.32 24.59 14.41
CA TYR A 562 0.63 23.90 13.55
C TYR A 562 1.55 23.03 14.40
N GLN A 563 1.85 21.82 13.92
CA GLN A 563 2.75 20.89 14.58
C GLN A 563 3.72 20.33 13.55
N VAL A 564 5.01 20.28 13.91
CA VAL A 564 6.06 19.67 13.10
C VAL A 564 6.60 18.44 13.81
N LEU A 565 6.66 17.30 13.12
CA LEU A 565 7.28 16.07 13.61
C LEU A 565 8.63 15.89 12.93
N ARG A 566 9.69 15.60 13.68
CA ARG A 566 11.04 15.48 13.10
C ARG A 566 11.94 14.50 13.85
N PRO A 567 12.83 13.79 13.15
CA PRO A 567 13.94 13.12 13.80
C PRO A 567 15.03 14.11 14.20
N ILE A 568 15.80 13.74 15.23
CA ILE A 568 17.01 14.48 15.61
C ILE A 568 18.15 14.15 14.63
N CYS A 569 18.90 15.16 14.21
CA CYS A 569 20.03 15.07 13.27
C CYS A 569 19.69 14.29 11.98
N TYR A 570 18.46 14.47 11.47
CA TYR A 570 17.95 13.83 10.26
C TYR A 570 18.12 12.29 10.23
N ARG A 571 18.27 11.60 11.37
CA ARG A 571 18.67 10.18 11.44
C ARG A 571 19.95 9.80 10.67
N ILE A 572 20.70 10.77 10.18
CA ILE A 572 22.03 10.55 9.61
C ILE A 572 22.99 10.25 10.76
N TYR A 573 22.80 10.94 11.89
CA TYR A 573 23.47 10.63 13.16
C TYR A 573 22.46 10.65 14.33
N PRO A 574 21.63 9.60 14.44
CA PRO A 574 20.54 9.53 15.42
C PRO A 574 21.06 9.44 16.86
N THR A 575 20.20 9.69 17.85
CA THR A 575 20.60 9.75 19.27
C THR A 575 21.22 8.46 19.81
N ASN A 576 20.84 7.30 19.28
CA ASN A 576 21.44 6.01 19.63
C ASN A 576 22.84 5.79 19.04
N ALA A 577 23.37 6.73 18.27
CA ALA A 577 24.74 6.74 17.75
C ALA A 577 25.69 7.65 18.56
N TRP A 578 25.15 8.43 19.51
CA TRP A 578 25.91 9.39 20.28
C TRP A 578 26.62 8.72 21.46
N LYS A 579 27.78 9.26 21.82
CA LYS A 579 28.59 8.85 22.96
C LYS A 579 28.39 9.83 24.12
N PRO A 580 28.46 9.36 25.38
CA PRO A 580 28.38 10.24 26.54
C PRO A 580 29.39 11.39 26.46
N GLY A 581 28.95 12.60 26.79
CA GLY A 581 29.72 13.83 26.70
C GLY A 581 29.82 14.44 25.30
N GLN A 582 29.21 13.85 24.27
CA GLN A 582 29.14 14.50 22.95
C GLN A 582 28.12 15.63 22.92
N TRP A 583 28.53 16.76 22.36
CA TRP A 583 27.65 17.87 22.03
C TRP A 583 27.34 17.89 20.53
N MET A 584 26.09 18.17 20.19
CA MET A 584 25.60 18.17 18.82
C MET A 584 24.95 19.51 18.49
N ALA A 585 25.22 20.03 17.30
CA ALA A 585 24.43 21.08 16.68
C ALA A 585 23.64 20.47 15.51
N GLU A 586 22.34 20.70 15.45
CA GLU A 586 21.47 20.32 14.33
C GLU A 586 20.92 21.57 13.66
N GLU A 587 21.07 21.66 12.34
CA GLU A 587 20.55 22.76 11.53
C GLU A 587 19.20 22.39 10.98
N ILE A 588 18.18 23.14 11.37
CA ILE A 588 16.79 22.87 11.09
C ILE A 588 16.27 23.93 10.13
N TYR A 589 15.67 23.48 9.02
CA TYR A 589 15.05 24.31 7.99
C TYR A 589 13.55 24.00 8.00
N LEU A 590 12.74 24.74 8.75
CA LEU A 590 11.30 24.47 8.86
C LEU A 590 10.51 25.30 7.86
N SER A 591 9.57 24.67 7.17
CA SER A 591 8.60 25.38 6.37
C SER A 591 7.43 25.84 7.23
N LEU A 592 7.06 27.11 7.10
CA LEU A 592 5.87 27.65 7.74
C LEU A 592 4.70 27.56 6.75
N PRO A 593 3.58 26.92 7.14
CA PRO A 593 2.47 26.72 6.23
C PRO A 593 1.79 28.04 5.88
N SER A 594 1.31 28.16 4.64
CA SER A 594 0.70 29.40 4.13
C SER A 594 -0.59 29.81 4.85
N TYR A 595 -1.22 28.88 5.59
CA TYR A 595 -2.41 29.16 6.38
C TYR A 595 -2.11 29.70 7.78
N LEU A 596 -0.85 29.76 8.20
CA LEU A 596 -0.47 30.29 9.51
C LEU A 596 -0.62 31.82 9.49
N ALA A 597 -1.52 32.34 10.31
CA ALA A 597 -1.81 33.76 10.35
C ALA A 597 -0.60 34.55 10.90
N PRO A 598 -0.44 35.82 10.52
CA PRO A 598 0.47 36.71 11.24
C PRO A 598 0.03 36.85 12.69
N GLY A 599 0.96 36.73 13.64
CA GLY A 599 0.64 36.73 15.07
C GLY A 599 1.78 36.24 15.93
N ARG A 600 1.59 36.27 17.25
CA ARG A 600 2.52 35.71 18.22
C ARG A 600 2.17 34.24 18.48
N TYR A 601 3.18 33.38 18.46
CA TYR A 601 3.06 31.96 18.71
C TYR A 601 4.02 31.54 19.81
N SER A 602 3.55 30.72 20.75
CA SER A 602 4.41 29.98 21.67
C SER A 602 4.89 28.71 20.97
N LEU A 603 6.21 28.52 20.91
CA LEU A 603 6.83 27.29 20.43
C LEU A 603 7.05 26.36 21.62
N GLU A 604 6.41 25.20 21.61
CA GLU A 604 6.60 24.17 22.63
C GLU A 604 7.07 22.88 21.98
N MET A 605 8.02 22.19 22.61
CA MET A 605 8.61 20.98 22.06
C MET A 605 8.47 19.79 22.99
N GLY A 606 8.02 18.67 22.44
CA GLY A 606 8.00 17.38 23.13
C GLY A 606 8.87 16.34 22.43
N PHE A 607 9.05 15.21 23.12
CA PHE A 607 10.00 14.17 22.73
C PHE A 607 9.32 12.81 22.73
N PHE A 608 9.63 11.98 21.73
CA PHE A 608 9.09 10.63 21.65
C PHE A 608 10.03 9.67 20.91
N ASP A 609 9.92 8.39 21.20
CA ASP A 609 10.53 7.34 20.39
C ASP A 609 9.53 6.94 19.30
N CYS A 610 9.88 7.19 18.03
CA CYS A 610 8.98 6.95 16.90
C CYS A 610 8.65 5.47 16.66
N ARG A 611 9.42 4.54 17.22
CA ARG A 611 9.24 3.08 17.05
C ARG A 611 8.23 2.55 18.05
N THR A 612 8.32 3.05 19.29
CA THR A 612 7.43 2.62 20.39
C THR A 612 6.25 3.55 20.60
N MET A 613 6.27 4.73 19.97
CA MET A 613 5.37 5.85 20.23
C MET A 613 5.36 6.30 21.70
N LYS A 614 6.40 5.92 22.47
CA LYS A 614 6.56 6.35 23.87
C LYS A 614 6.90 7.83 23.89
N VAL A 615 6.03 8.64 24.48
CA VAL A 615 6.28 10.06 24.77
C VAL A 615 7.10 10.18 26.06
N TYR A 616 8.05 11.11 26.08
CA TYR A 616 8.87 11.41 27.24
C TYR A 616 8.38 12.70 27.91
N PHE A 617 7.91 12.56 29.16
CA PHE A 617 7.35 13.67 29.93
C PHE A 617 8.46 14.44 30.63
N VAL A 618 9.04 15.41 29.93
CA VAL A 618 10.13 16.24 30.47
C VAL A 618 9.58 17.32 31.42
N ASN A 619 8.36 17.81 31.14
CA ASN A 619 7.62 18.70 32.02
C ASN A 619 6.37 17.99 32.55
N SER A 620 6.31 17.74 33.86
CA SER A 620 5.17 17.07 34.49
C SER A 620 3.91 17.93 34.58
N GLN A 621 4.02 19.25 34.35
CA GLN A 621 2.90 20.19 34.34
C GLN A 621 2.24 20.30 32.95
N ASP A 622 2.90 19.82 31.90
CA ASP A 622 2.35 19.78 30.54
C ASP A 622 1.83 18.37 30.22
N PRO A 623 0.58 18.22 29.74
CA PRO A 623 -0.04 16.91 29.49
C PRO A 623 0.59 16.12 28.35
N LEU A 624 1.46 16.75 27.55
CA LEU A 624 2.24 16.14 26.47
C LEU A 624 3.74 16.12 26.79
N GLY A 625 4.14 16.53 28.00
CA GLY A 625 5.53 16.54 28.43
C GLY A 625 6.38 17.66 27.82
N ARG A 626 5.77 18.67 27.20
CA ARG A 626 6.46 19.67 26.38
C ARG A 626 7.23 20.68 27.20
N VAL A 627 8.29 21.20 26.59
CA VAL A 627 9.09 22.31 27.11
C VAL A 627 8.89 23.54 26.25
N PHE A 628 8.75 24.70 26.89
CA PHE A 628 8.71 25.98 26.20
C PHE A 628 10.07 26.26 25.57
N ILE A 629 10.07 26.57 24.26
CA ILE A 629 11.27 26.95 23.52
C ILE A 629 11.38 28.47 23.47
N SER A 630 10.39 29.16 22.87
CA SER A 630 10.44 30.59 22.60
C SER A 630 9.08 31.15 22.17
N GLU A 631 8.94 32.47 22.23
CA GLU A 631 7.86 33.19 21.54
C GLU A 631 8.31 33.65 20.15
N LEU A 632 7.46 33.40 19.15
CA LEU A 632 7.74 33.69 17.74
C LEU A 632 6.64 34.58 17.15
N VAL A 633 6.99 35.80 16.71
CA VAL A 633 6.03 36.77 16.12
C VAL A 633 6.04 36.73 14.59
N ILE A 634 5.16 35.95 13.96
CA ILE A 634 5.08 35.81 12.50
C ILE A 634 4.50 37.09 11.89
N ASN A 635 5.27 37.73 11.02
CA ASN A 635 4.88 38.98 10.39
C ASN A 635 4.03 38.74 9.14
N ALA A 636 3.17 39.71 8.81
CA ALA A 636 2.41 39.70 7.57
C ALA A 636 3.34 39.83 6.36
N TYR A 637 2.94 39.21 5.24
CA TYR A 637 3.62 39.35 3.95
C TYR A 637 3.73 40.83 3.57
N LYS A 638 4.96 41.35 3.46
CA LYS A 638 5.19 42.57 2.68
C LYS A 638 5.27 42.13 1.22
N ASN A 639 4.21 42.42 0.47
CA ASN A 639 4.17 42.24 -0.99
C ASN A 639 5.29 43.03 -1.67
#